data_AF-A0A8H3I1S2-F1
#
_entry.id   AF-A0A8H3I1S2-F1
#
_cell.length_a   1.000
_cell.length_b   1.000
_cell.length_c   1.000
_cell.angle_alpha   90.00
_cell.angle_beta   90.00
_cell.angle_gamma   90.00
#
_symmetry.space_group_name_H-M   'P 1'
#
loop_
_entity.id
_entity.type
_entity.pdbx_description
1 polymer ?
#
loop_
_entity_poly.entity_id
_entity_poly.type
_entity_poly.pdbx_seq_one_letter_code
_entity_poly.pdbx_strand_id
1 'polypeptide(L)'
;MKDGKPLAFIAKSFKIRPCIGEPKLLKDFSTWELLNIRPAEVLDIPDRLHSQYRISPTFLQSVMDTHGIQSTGKDVLEKEFNLGPMFYYLSNSRHYSWPKAGAITGIGADNIVGVKLDHGARVDISALRRQLQDSLDQQKAVYAVVAIVGSTEEGCVDPLSEIIKLRDEFQEKGLSFLVHADGAWGGYFCTMLPQGFKPGDKIALPSDQGSGAGFVPDASLRAQTTEHLFMIREADTVTVDPHKAAYIPYPAGALCYKDGRMRYLVTWTAPVLSRGVTNDTSIGVYGIEGSKPGAAVMAAWFAHAAIGLHADGYGKLLGEVTWTCSRLSAEWAAMSTKDDVFIVVPLNMLPSELKEGSTPGDVEAEKQKIRDRIISKSNEEIVSADAERSDDDKSMALLRALGSDLNINAFSINWKYADGQINQDVEEANYFLQRCIERISVDSPEDDPTTIPFYLTSTTFPQKDYGECAQNFKRRLGLISDNTDLMVLRNVVMSPWPTDGDFLSSMVGEFKKVMEEEVEVCRRRNDVTSAQLTLLMHGFDRIFLVDHPRFHLERYKHQFIAEARLDSRAMEAYREKKKQSPAATFTLRSDYKEDLKQLTTNINGQIIFKASIQIREPNAPVDIKNVINDVNVTITNVVKDRSLKGRFRDAEYPVGHMPFYLYGDHTEAHIDHILVRRPNISLSASNVRLELDKQIPHEAFAKGALVSAVGIEEAAMQPFQSIEGANSNSFWGDPEFFFRAGEKFDIKVYEDCKDVHATGPGLAKMDDARIVAEGTMTLGEEIFVDSYWLNRDPYERLDGDEKFKQWNKVFEGIEQELK
;
A
#
# COMPACT_ATOMS: atom_id res chain seq x y z
N MET A 1 18.47 22.82 -38.56
CA MET A 1 18.90 22.86 -39.98
C MET A 1 17.82 23.41 -40.92
N LYS A 2 16.79 24.12 -40.42
CA LYS A 2 15.78 24.79 -41.26
C LYS A 2 16.40 25.97 -42.02
N ASP A 3 15.77 26.39 -43.11
CA ASP A 3 16.21 27.55 -43.89
C ASP A 3 16.31 28.80 -43.01
N GLY A 4 17.34 29.61 -43.24
CA GLY A 4 17.64 30.81 -42.44
C GLY A 4 18.21 30.54 -41.03
N LYS A 5 18.44 29.28 -40.63
CA LYS A 5 19.06 28.92 -39.34
C LYS A 5 20.57 28.65 -39.48
N PRO A 6 21.35 28.74 -38.37
CA PRO A 6 22.82 28.64 -38.41
C PRO A 6 23.39 27.35 -39.05
N LEU A 7 22.64 26.24 -38.99
CA LEU A 7 23.03 24.94 -39.57
C LEU A 7 22.34 24.64 -40.92
N ALA A 8 21.76 25.62 -41.62
CA ALA A 8 21.09 25.40 -42.89
C ALA A 8 22.05 24.91 -44.00
N PHE A 9 23.31 25.33 -43.97
CA PHE A 9 24.30 25.03 -45.01
C PHE A 9 24.64 23.54 -45.15
N ILE A 10 24.41 22.72 -44.13
CA ILE A 10 24.63 21.26 -44.14
C ILE A 10 23.34 20.46 -44.34
N ALA A 11 22.18 21.11 -44.43
CA ALA A 11 20.88 20.44 -44.47
C ALA A 11 20.73 19.50 -45.69
N LYS A 12 21.48 19.75 -46.77
CA LYS A 12 21.44 18.93 -48.01
C LYS A 12 22.46 17.78 -48.03
N SER A 13 23.30 17.65 -47.01
CA SER A 13 24.38 16.64 -46.97
C SER A 13 24.45 15.85 -45.67
N PHE A 14 23.95 16.39 -44.54
CA PHE A 14 23.99 15.70 -43.26
C PHE A 14 22.92 14.61 -43.17
N LYS A 15 23.37 13.36 -43.28
CA LYS A 15 22.54 12.17 -43.15
C LYS A 15 22.73 11.53 -41.77
N ILE A 16 21.69 10.98 -41.17
CA ILE A 16 21.79 10.12 -39.98
C ILE A 16 20.93 8.86 -40.21
N ARG A 17 21.16 7.79 -39.44
CA ARG A 17 20.36 6.57 -39.57
C ARG A 17 19.06 6.71 -38.76
N PRO A 18 17.87 6.56 -39.38
CA PRO A 18 16.61 6.44 -38.64
C PRO A 18 16.56 5.15 -37.83
N CYS A 19 15.52 4.96 -37.01
CA CYS A 19 15.32 3.72 -36.26
C CYS A 19 15.37 2.47 -37.16
N ILE A 20 14.68 2.56 -38.30
CA ILE A 20 14.55 1.53 -39.34
C ILE A 20 15.00 2.08 -40.70
N GLY A 21 15.77 1.30 -41.45
CA GLY A 21 16.20 1.62 -42.80
C GLY A 21 17.56 2.30 -42.91
N GLU A 22 17.84 2.85 -44.09
CA GLU A 22 19.15 3.39 -44.47
C GLU A 22 19.33 4.88 -44.10
N PRO A 23 20.58 5.36 -43.95
CA PRO A 23 20.85 6.75 -43.63
C PRO A 23 20.25 7.71 -44.66
N LYS A 24 19.46 8.68 -44.16
CA LYS A 24 18.83 9.73 -44.98
C LYS A 24 19.08 11.11 -44.37
N LEU A 25 18.78 12.17 -45.12
CA LEU A 25 19.03 13.54 -44.67
C LEU A 25 18.21 13.84 -43.42
N LEU A 26 18.82 14.42 -42.37
CA LEU A 26 18.14 14.71 -41.10
C LEU A 26 16.90 15.60 -41.30
N LYS A 27 16.96 16.54 -42.25
CA LYS A 27 15.83 17.41 -42.60
C LYS A 27 14.63 16.69 -43.23
N ASP A 28 14.82 15.47 -43.71
CA ASP A 28 13.79 14.65 -44.39
C ASP A 28 13.19 13.60 -43.42
N PHE A 29 13.49 13.68 -42.12
CA PHE A 29 12.86 12.84 -41.11
C PHE A 29 11.45 13.35 -40.82
N SER A 30 10.51 12.41 -40.69
CA SER A 30 9.22 12.67 -40.05
C SER A 30 9.41 12.92 -38.55
N THR A 31 8.42 13.54 -37.91
CA THR A 31 8.40 13.73 -36.45
C THR A 31 8.57 12.40 -35.72
N TRP A 32 7.89 11.34 -36.16
CA TRP A 32 8.01 10.01 -35.56
C TRP A 32 9.42 9.44 -35.66
N GLU A 33 10.08 9.59 -36.81
CA GLU A 33 11.46 9.12 -36.98
C GLU A 33 12.45 9.93 -36.13
N LEU A 34 12.23 11.23 -35.93
CA LEU A 34 13.06 12.08 -35.06
C LEU A 34 12.97 11.64 -33.60
N LEU A 35 11.78 11.28 -33.13
CA LEU A 35 11.55 10.83 -31.75
C LEU A 35 12.08 9.42 -31.47
N ASN A 36 12.39 8.65 -32.52
CA ASN A 36 12.79 7.24 -32.41
C ASN A 36 14.21 6.96 -32.93
N ILE A 37 15.05 7.99 -33.06
CA ILE A 37 16.47 7.80 -33.38
C ILE A 37 17.10 6.98 -32.25
N ARG A 38 17.89 5.96 -32.62
CA ARG A 38 18.56 5.10 -31.62
C ARG A 38 19.55 5.93 -30.79
N PRO A 39 19.68 5.68 -29.46
CA PRO A 39 20.50 6.52 -28.57
C PRO A 39 21.93 6.77 -29.08
N ALA A 40 22.62 5.72 -29.56
CA ALA A 40 23.97 5.84 -30.09
C ALA A 40 24.06 6.80 -31.31
N GLU A 41 23.09 6.76 -32.23
CA GLU A 41 23.06 7.68 -33.37
C GLU A 41 22.84 9.13 -32.94
N VAL A 42 22.04 9.37 -31.89
CA VAL A 42 21.85 10.72 -31.32
C VAL A 42 23.16 11.24 -30.73
N LEU A 43 23.86 10.41 -29.94
CA LEU A 43 25.12 10.80 -29.28
C LEU A 43 26.28 11.00 -30.26
N ASP A 44 26.23 10.37 -31.44
CA ASP A 44 27.22 10.56 -32.50
C ASP A 44 27.05 11.87 -33.28
N ILE A 45 25.90 12.56 -33.19
CA ILE A 45 25.63 13.77 -33.99
C ILE A 45 26.72 14.84 -33.79
N PRO A 46 27.11 15.25 -32.57
CA PRO A 46 28.15 16.26 -32.38
C PRO A 46 29.50 15.88 -33.02
N ASP A 47 29.95 14.63 -32.82
CA ASP A 47 31.22 14.13 -33.35
C ASP A 47 31.20 14.05 -34.89
N ARG A 48 30.04 13.70 -35.46
CA ARG A 48 29.83 13.66 -36.91
C ARG A 48 29.78 15.05 -37.53
N LEU A 49 29.12 16.01 -36.87
CA LEU A 49 29.14 17.41 -37.29
C LEU A 49 30.57 17.96 -37.30
N HIS A 50 31.37 17.62 -36.29
CA HIS A 50 32.77 18.03 -36.22
C HIS A 50 33.63 17.34 -37.29
N SER A 51 33.57 16.02 -37.40
CA SER A 51 34.43 15.26 -38.31
C SER A 51 34.13 15.52 -39.78
N GLN A 52 32.85 15.68 -40.15
CA GLN A 52 32.42 15.86 -41.54
C GLN A 52 32.42 17.32 -42.00
N TYR A 53 32.10 18.26 -41.11
CA TYR A 53 31.89 19.68 -41.48
C TYR A 53 32.78 20.66 -40.71
N ARG A 54 33.66 20.17 -39.84
CA ARG A 54 34.52 21.00 -38.97
C ARG A 54 33.74 21.97 -38.09
N ILE A 55 32.48 21.64 -37.78
CA ILE A 55 31.70 22.39 -36.80
C ILE A 55 32.39 22.26 -35.45
N SER A 56 32.71 23.39 -34.82
CA SER A 56 33.32 23.40 -33.50
C SER A 56 32.27 23.12 -32.42
N PRO A 57 32.66 22.48 -31.29
CA PRO A 57 31.76 22.31 -30.15
C PRO A 57 31.18 23.64 -29.65
N THR A 58 31.99 24.70 -29.61
CA THR A 58 31.56 26.05 -29.20
C THR A 58 30.49 26.62 -30.13
N PHE A 59 30.63 26.45 -31.45
CA PHE A 59 29.60 26.89 -32.38
C PHE A 59 28.31 26.07 -32.20
N LEU A 60 28.42 24.74 -32.10
CA LEU A 60 27.27 23.87 -31.88
C LEU A 60 26.52 24.24 -30.59
N GLN A 61 27.25 24.47 -29.49
CA GLN A 61 26.69 24.96 -28.23
C GLN A 61 25.91 26.26 -28.43
N SER A 62 26.48 27.27 -29.09
CA SER A 62 25.77 28.55 -29.32
C SER A 62 24.46 28.39 -30.12
N VAL A 63 24.38 27.37 -30.98
CA VAL A 63 23.14 27.03 -31.69
C VAL A 63 22.16 26.32 -30.76
N MET A 64 22.63 25.38 -29.94
CA MET A 64 21.79 24.64 -28.99
C MET A 64 21.27 25.52 -27.86
N ASP A 65 22.00 26.56 -27.45
CA ASP A 65 21.56 27.53 -26.43
C ASP A 65 20.24 28.23 -26.79
N THR A 66 19.88 28.26 -28.07
CA THR A 66 18.63 28.87 -28.57
C THR A 66 17.57 27.87 -29.02
N HIS A 67 17.88 26.58 -29.11
CA HIS A 67 16.99 25.56 -29.67
C HIS A 67 16.82 24.30 -28.80
N GLY A 68 17.68 24.10 -27.80
CA GLY A 68 17.60 22.95 -26.88
C GLY A 68 16.46 23.10 -25.88
N ILE A 69 15.94 21.96 -25.40
CA ILE A 69 14.89 21.93 -24.37
C ILE A 69 15.35 22.55 -23.05
N GLN A 70 16.66 22.54 -22.77
CA GLN A 70 17.22 23.17 -21.58
C GLN A 70 17.01 24.68 -21.56
N SER A 71 17.01 25.33 -22.74
CA SER A 71 16.78 26.78 -22.85
C SER A 71 15.33 27.15 -23.08
N THR A 72 14.63 26.38 -23.92
CA THR A 72 13.29 26.74 -24.41
C THR A 72 12.15 26.12 -23.59
N GLY A 73 12.45 25.08 -22.81
CA GLY A 73 11.45 24.14 -22.31
C GLY A 73 10.95 23.20 -23.41
N LYS A 74 10.55 21.99 -23.03
CA LYS A 74 10.06 20.99 -24.00
C LYS A 74 8.77 21.43 -24.72
N ASP A 75 7.90 22.19 -24.05
CA ASP A 75 6.55 22.52 -24.53
C ASP A 75 6.58 23.37 -25.82
N VAL A 76 7.64 24.17 -26.00
CA VAL A 76 7.85 24.95 -27.24
C VAL A 76 8.05 24.00 -28.43
N LEU A 77 8.88 22.97 -28.26
CA LEU A 77 9.11 21.97 -29.30
C LEU A 77 7.90 21.06 -29.47
N GLU A 78 7.21 20.70 -28.38
CA GLU A 78 5.98 19.91 -28.45
C GLU A 78 4.92 20.62 -29.28
N LYS A 79 4.73 21.93 -29.09
CA LYS A 79 3.81 22.75 -29.90
C LYS A 79 4.29 22.88 -31.36
N GLU A 80 5.58 23.11 -31.58
CA GLU A 80 6.13 23.27 -32.93
C GLU A 80 5.98 22.00 -33.78
N PHE A 81 6.18 20.83 -33.17
CA PHE A 81 6.10 19.53 -33.85
C PHE A 81 4.75 18.83 -33.68
N ASN A 82 3.78 19.45 -33.00
CA ASN A 82 2.47 18.89 -32.68
C ASN A 82 2.58 17.52 -31.99
N LEU A 83 3.38 17.46 -30.93
CA LEU A 83 3.68 16.24 -30.19
C LEU A 83 2.57 15.93 -29.18
N GLY A 84 2.20 14.65 -29.09
CA GLY A 84 1.41 14.11 -27.99
C GLY A 84 2.28 13.79 -26.76
N PRO A 85 1.66 13.27 -25.69
CA PRO A 85 2.39 12.86 -24.50
C PRO A 85 3.41 11.76 -24.82
N MET A 86 4.52 11.77 -24.09
CA MET A 86 5.60 10.79 -24.17
C MET A 86 5.81 10.15 -22.80
N PHE A 87 6.15 8.86 -22.77
CA PHE A 87 6.05 8.08 -21.54
C PHE A 87 7.36 7.48 -21.06
N TYR A 88 7.45 7.29 -19.75
CA TYR A 88 8.30 6.29 -19.13
C TYR A 88 7.45 5.07 -18.79
N TYR A 89 7.97 3.87 -19.04
CA TYR A 89 7.34 2.62 -18.60
C TYR A 89 8.21 1.91 -17.58
N LEU A 90 7.59 1.50 -16.48
CA LEU A 90 8.27 0.80 -15.39
C LEU A 90 7.27 0.08 -14.50
N SER A 91 7.75 -0.79 -13.62
CA SER A 91 6.90 -1.54 -12.68
C SER A 91 5.94 -0.64 -11.87
N ASN A 92 4.73 -1.13 -11.58
CA ASN A 92 3.79 -0.47 -10.66
C ASN A 92 4.36 -0.32 -9.24
N SER A 93 5.23 -1.23 -8.80
CA SER A 93 5.93 -1.17 -7.50
C SER A 93 7.13 -0.21 -7.50
N ARG A 94 7.18 0.74 -8.44
CA ARG A 94 8.25 1.74 -8.57
C ARG A 94 8.44 2.58 -7.31
N HIS A 95 9.69 2.89 -7.01
CA HIS A 95 10.04 3.84 -5.97
C HIS A 95 9.47 5.24 -6.28
N TYR A 96 9.04 5.95 -5.24
CA TYR A 96 8.38 7.26 -5.35
C TYR A 96 9.24 8.33 -6.07
N SER A 97 10.57 8.13 -6.17
CA SER A 97 11.46 9.02 -6.90
C SER A 97 11.08 9.16 -8.37
N TRP A 98 10.47 8.15 -8.99
CA TRP A 98 10.10 8.17 -10.41
C TRP A 98 8.98 9.17 -10.72
N PRO A 99 7.77 9.08 -10.12
CA PRO A 99 6.74 10.09 -10.33
C PRO A 99 7.20 11.49 -9.86
N LYS A 100 8.00 11.57 -8.78
CA LYS A 100 8.62 12.83 -8.34
C LYS A 100 9.58 13.41 -9.38
N ALA A 101 10.39 12.59 -10.04
CA ALA A 101 11.27 13.02 -11.12
C ALA A 101 10.46 13.53 -12.32
N GLY A 102 9.36 12.85 -12.68
CA GLY A 102 8.42 13.34 -13.69
C GLY A 102 7.88 14.74 -13.35
N ALA A 103 7.48 14.97 -12.10
CA ALA A 103 7.02 16.28 -11.64
C ALA A 103 8.13 17.35 -11.69
N ILE A 104 9.33 17.05 -11.18
CA ILE A 104 10.46 18.00 -11.13
C ILE A 104 10.93 18.40 -12.55
N THR A 105 10.94 17.46 -13.49
CA THR A 105 11.42 17.69 -14.87
C THR A 105 10.37 18.34 -15.78
N GLY A 106 9.16 18.61 -15.28
CA GLY A 106 8.05 19.14 -16.08
C GLY A 106 7.45 18.13 -17.06
N ILE A 107 7.79 16.84 -16.94
CA ILE A 107 7.20 15.74 -17.72
C ILE A 107 5.81 15.40 -17.18
N GLY A 108 5.59 15.54 -15.86
CA GLY A 108 4.35 15.19 -15.17
C GLY A 108 4.35 13.74 -14.69
N ALA A 109 3.82 13.52 -13.47
CA ALA A 109 3.77 12.19 -12.86
C ALA A 109 2.90 11.20 -13.65
N ASP A 110 1.86 11.69 -14.33
CA ASP A 110 0.96 10.89 -15.16
C ASP A 110 1.65 10.27 -16.39
N ASN A 111 2.77 10.86 -16.82
CA ASN A 111 3.59 10.33 -17.92
C ASN A 111 4.64 9.32 -17.44
N ILE A 112 4.70 9.04 -16.13
CA ILE A 112 5.49 7.99 -15.51
C ILE A 112 4.56 6.79 -15.27
N VAL A 113 4.38 5.99 -16.32
CA VAL A 113 3.30 5.01 -16.45
C VAL A 113 3.74 3.67 -15.89
N GLY A 114 2.97 3.19 -14.92
CA GLY A 114 3.18 1.89 -14.31
C GLY A 114 2.74 0.71 -15.18
N VAL A 115 3.49 -0.38 -15.12
CA VAL A 115 3.22 -1.66 -15.79
C VAL A 115 2.82 -2.68 -14.73
N LYS A 116 1.86 -3.53 -15.07
CA LYS A 116 1.36 -4.60 -14.18
C LYS A 116 2.49 -5.52 -13.72
N LEU A 117 2.30 -6.11 -12.54
CA LEU A 117 3.23 -7.06 -11.95
C LEU A 117 2.84 -8.51 -12.25
N ASP A 118 3.83 -9.39 -12.30
CA ASP A 118 3.63 -10.83 -12.18
C ASP A 118 3.42 -11.26 -10.71
N HIS A 119 3.20 -12.55 -10.46
CA HIS A 119 3.00 -13.04 -9.09
C HIS A 119 4.24 -12.90 -8.18
N GLY A 120 5.43 -12.65 -8.74
CA GLY A 120 6.67 -12.39 -8.01
C GLY A 120 6.97 -10.90 -7.84
N ALA A 121 6.01 -10.01 -8.07
CA ALA A 121 6.16 -8.56 -8.00
C ALA A 121 7.18 -7.97 -9.00
N ARG A 122 7.50 -8.68 -10.08
CA ARG A 122 8.33 -8.20 -11.20
C ARG A 122 7.45 -7.62 -12.30
N VAL A 123 7.99 -6.81 -13.19
CA VAL A 123 7.23 -6.31 -14.34
C VAL A 123 6.75 -7.47 -15.24
N ASP A 124 5.45 -7.49 -15.55
CA ASP A 124 4.87 -8.41 -16.51
C ASP A 124 5.30 -8.01 -17.93
N ILE A 125 6.22 -8.80 -18.51
CA ILE A 125 6.73 -8.61 -19.88
C ILE A 125 5.63 -8.62 -20.94
N SER A 126 4.55 -9.39 -20.74
CA SER A 126 3.41 -9.40 -21.65
C SER A 126 2.62 -8.09 -21.56
N ALA A 127 2.47 -7.52 -20.36
CA ALA A 127 1.85 -6.21 -20.17
C ALA A 127 2.71 -5.09 -20.76
N LEU A 128 4.02 -5.11 -20.53
CA LEU A 128 4.96 -4.15 -21.11
C LEU A 128 4.92 -4.19 -22.65
N ARG A 129 4.96 -5.39 -23.24
CA ARG A 129 4.86 -5.56 -24.70
C ARG A 129 3.57 -4.94 -25.26
N ARG A 130 2.43 -5.14 -24.58
CA ARG A 130 1.15 -4.52 -24.99
C ARG A 130 1.22 -3.00 -24.96
N GLN A 131 1.73 -2.40 -23.88
CA GLN A 131 1.87 -0.93 -23.78
C GLN A 131 2.83 -0.34 -24.82
N LEU A 132 3.93 -1.03 -25.13
CA LEU A 132 4.85 -0.62 -26.20
C LEU A 132 4.21 -0.75 -27.58
N GLN A 133 3.40 -1.79 -27.81
CA GLN A 133 2.63 -1.95 -29.05
C GLN A 133 1.59 -0.83 -29.20
N ASP A 134 0.86 -0.51 -28.14
CA ASP A 134 -0.09 0.61 -28.15
C ASP A 134 0.61 1.95 -28.44
N SER A 135 1.81 2.16 -27.89
CA SER A 135 2.65 3.33 -28.18
C SER A 135 3.08 3.41 -29.63
N LEU A 136 3.53 2.29 -30.21
CA LEU A 136 3.89 2.20 -31.62
C LEU A 136 2.68 2.49 -32.53
N ASP A 137 1.55 1.85 -32.27
CA ASP A 137 0.35 1.96 -33.10
C ASP A 137 -0.27 3.37 -33.06
N GLN A 138 -0.17 4.04 -31.92
CA GLN A 138 -0.70 5.39 -31.70
C GLN A 138 0.35 6.50 -31.87
N GLN A 139 1.58 6.15 -32.29
CA GLN A 139 2.72 7.07 -32.41
C GLN A 139 2.96 7.92 -31.15
N LYS A 140 2.87 7.29 -29.98
CA LYS A 140 3.26 7.90 -28.69
C LYS A 140 4.70 7.51 -28.38
N ALA A 141 5.59 8.49 -28.30
CA ALA A 141 7.01 8.20 -28.10
C ALA A 141 7.30 7.81 -26.64
N VAL A 142 8.37 7.03 -26.46
CA VAL A 142 8.76 6.48 -25.16
C VAL A 142 10.15 7.00 -24.83
N TYR A 143 10.28 7.72 -23.71
CA TYR A 143 11.58 8.21 -23.23
C TYR A 143 12.47 7.04 -22.82
N ALA A 144 11.97 6.21 -21.90
CA ALA A 144 12.69 5.06 -21.41
C ALA A 144 11.75 3.97 -20.88
N VAL A 145 12.24 2.74 -20.93
CA VAL A 145 11.77 1.66 -20.07
C VAL A 145 12.74 1.54 -18.90
N VAL A 146 12.21 1.52 -17.68
CA VAL A 146 13.00 1.33 -16.46
C VAL A 146 12.85 -0.10 -15.98
N ALA A 147 13.97 -0.79 -15.83
CA ALA A 147 14.05 -2.09 -15.16
C ALA A 147 14.50 -1.88 -13.72
N ILE A 148 13.68 -2.28 -12.75
CA ILE A 148 14.04 -2.24 -11.34
C ILE A 148 14.92 -3.44 -11.02
N VAL A 149 16.14 -3.18 -10.55
CA VAL A 149 17.09 -4.21 -10.11
C VAL A 149 17.17 -4.11 -8.59
N GLY A 150 16.30 -4.86 -7.93
CA GLY A 150 16.13 -4.81 -6.49
C GLY A 150 15.04 -3.83 -6.07
N SER A 151 13.77 -4.26 -6.18
CA SER A 151 12.62 -3.47 -5.74
C SER A 151 12.72 -3.12 -4.25
N THR A 152 12.17 -1.97 -3.88
CA THR A 152 12.31 -1.43 -2.51
C THR A 152 11.62 -2.32 -1.47
N GLU A 153 10.50 -2.93 -1.84
CA GLU A 153 9.64 -3.66 -0.91
C GLU A 153 9.95 -5.17 -0.87
N GLU A 154 10.42 -5.77 -1.96
CA GLU A 154 10.59 -7.22 -2.11
C GLU A 154 11.95 -7.66 -2.67
N GLY A 155 12.83 -6.72 -2.99
CA GLY A 155 14.15 -7.03 -3.54
C GLY A 155 14.11 -7.78 -4.86
N CYS A 156 13.01 -7.67 -5.61
CA CYS A 156 12.80 -8.35 -6.88
C CYS A 156 13.64 -7.74 -7.99
N VAL A 157 14.05 -8.57 -8.96
CA VAL A 157 14.77 -8.11 -10.15
C VAL A 157 13.86 -8.26 -11.36
N ASP A 158 13.54 -7.14 -11.99
CA ASP A 158 12.79 -7.14 -13.24
C ASP A 158 13.55 -7.93 -14.32
N PRO A 159 12.85 -8.63 -15.22
CA PRO A 159 13.43 -9.43 -16.30
C PRO A 159 14.13 -8.58 -17.37
N LEU A 160 15.28 -8.00 -17.01
CA LEU A 160 16.03 -7.05 -17.84
C LEU A 160 16.47 -7.67 -19.17
N SER A 161 16.83 -8.96 -19.19
CA SER A 161 17.14 -9.66 -20.45
C SER A 161 16.00 -9.60 -21.45
N GLU A 162 14.75 -9.76 -20.98
CA GLU A 162 13.55 -9.67 -21.81
C GLU A 162 13.22 -8.22 -22.19
N ILE A 163 13.47 -7.25 -21.32
CA ILE A 163 13.33 -5.82 -21.65
C ILE A 163 14.29 -5.39 -22.77
N ILE A 164 15.54 -5.87 -22.74
CA ILE A 164 16.51 -5.61 -23.81
C ILE A 164 16.03 -6.24 -25.12
N LYS A 165 15.55 -7.50 -25.10
CA LYS A 165 14.97 -8.15 -26.29
C LYS A 165 13.76 -7.38 -26.83
N LEU A 166 12.91 -6.85 -25.96
CA LEU A 166 11.78 -6.00 -26.38
C LEU A 166 12.28 -4.72 -27.06
N ARG A 167 13.32 -4.06 -26.53
CA ARG A 167 13.91 -2.89 -27.21
C ARG A 167 14.36 -3.24 -28.63
N ASP A 168 15.06 -4.36 -28.79
CA ASP A 168 15.54 -4.79 -30.12
C ASP A 168 14.35 -5.11 -31.06
N GLU A 169 13.34 -5.85 -30.58
CA GLU A 169 12.11 -6.17 -31.31
C GLU A 169 11.37 -4.90 -31.77
N PHE A 170 11.21 -3.91 -30.89
CA PHE A 170 10.49 -2.68 -31.22
C PHE A 170 11.30 -1.73 -32.09
N GLN A 171 12.63 -1.73 -31.99
CA GLN A 171 13.49 -0.98 -32.90
C GLN A 171 13.39 -1.49 -34.34
N GLU A 172 13.15 -2.79 -34.55
CA GLU A 172 12.86 -3.34 -35.89
C GLU A 172 11.51 -2.88 -36.46
N LYS A 173 10.59 -2.43 -35.58
CA LYS A 173 9.28 -1.88 -35.95
C LYS A 173 9.26 -0.34 -36.00
N GLY A 174 10.38 0.32 -35.68
CA GLY A 174 10.51 1.77 -35.73
C GLY A 174 10.20 2.53 -34.43
N LEU A 175 10.09 1.83 -33.29
CA LEU A 175 10.00 2.43 -31.94
C LEU A 175 11.33 2.21 -31.21
N SER A 176 11.97 3.28 -30.76
CA SER A 176 13.19 3.21 -29.93
C SER A 176 12.96 3.91 -28.60
N PHE A 177 13.64 3.43 -27.57
CA PHE A 177 13.60 4.01 -26.22
C PHE A 177 14.91 3.72 -25.49
N LEU A 178 15.20 4.51 -24.45
CA LEU A 178 16.30 4.23 -23.53
C LEU A 178 15.92 3.10 -22.57
N VAL A 179 16.92 2.37 -22.07
CA VAL A 179 16.74 1.46 -20.93
C VAL A 179 17.52 2.01 -19.74
N HIS A 180 16.82 2.25 -18.64
CA HIS A 180 17.44 2.58 -17.36
C HIS A 180 17.36 1.38 -16.43
N ALA A 181 18.48 0.96 -15.85
CA ALA A 181 18.47 0.00 -14.75
C ALA A 181 18.46 0.78 -13.43
N ASP A 182 17.34 0.76 -12.72
CA ASP A 182 17.26 1.26 -11.35
C ASP A 182 17.87 0.21 -10.42
N GLY A 183 19.19 0.20 -10.34
CA GLY A 183 19.99 -0.68 -9.48
C GLY A 183 20.41 -0.02 -8.18
N ALA A 184 19.62 0.95 -7.67
CA ALA A 184 19.96 1.65 -6.44
C ALA A 184 20.28 0.65 -5.31
N TRP A 185 19.44 -0.36 -5.15
CA TRP A 185 19.70 -1.50 -4.25
C TRP A 185 20.58 -2.57 -4.92
N GLY A 186 20.17 -3.07 -6.09
CA GLY A 186 20.73 -4.29 -6.67
C GLY A 186 22.08 -4.15 -7.40
N GLY A 187 22.57 -2.94 -7.64
CA GLY A 187 23.75 -2.70 -8.48
C GLY A 187 25.04 -3.30 -7.91
N TYR A 188 25.22 -3.32 -6.58
CA TYR A 188 26.40 -3.94 -5.96
C TYR A 188 26.36 -5.46 -6.01
N PHE A 189 25.20 -6.08 -6.14
CA PHE A 189 25.10 -7.54 -6.28
C PHE A 189 25.73 -8.06 -7.57
N CYS A 190 26.01 -7.18 -8.55
CA CYS A 190 26.85 -7.52 -9.71
C CYS A 190 28.23 -8.03 -9.33
N THR A 191 28.78 -7.67 -8.16
CA THR A 191 30.09 -8.18 -7.70
C THR A 191 30.06 -9.67 -7.37
N MET A 192 28.87 -10.25 -7.18
CA MET A 192 28.70 -11.70 -6.96
C MET A 192 28.82 -12.51 -8.26
N LEU A 193 28.86 -11.85 -9.43
CA LEU A 193 29.06 -12.53 -10.70
C LEU A 193 30.51 -13.00 -10.84
N PRO A 194 30.76 -14.28 -11.19
CA PRO A 194 32.10 -14.77 -11.47
C PRO A 194 32.78 -13.98 -12.60
N GLN A 195 34.09 -13.81 -12.51
CA GLN A 195 34.85 -13.18 -13.60
C GLN A 195 34.71 -14.02 -14.87
N GLY A 196 34.25 -13.38 -15.95
CA GLY A 196 34.03 -14.05 -17.24
C GLY A 196 32.71 -14.83 -17.35
N PHE A 197 31.79 -14.67 -16.40
CA PHE A 197 30.44 -15.24 -16.46
C PHE A 197 29.76 -14.96 -17.82
N LYS A 198 29.08 -15.98 -18.33
CA LYS A 198 28.22 -15.93 -19.51
C LYS A 198 26.81 -16.40 -19.16
N PRO A 199 25.78 -15.82 -19.79
CA PRO A 199 24.42 -16.34 -19.66
C PRO A 199 24.36 -17.85 -19.96
N GLY A 200 23.68 -18.60 -19.09
CA GLY A 200 23.63 -20.07 -19.14
C GLY A 200 24.74 -20.81 -18.39
N ASP A 201 25.76 -20.12 -17.87
CA ASP A 201 26.78 -20.75 -17.03
C ASP A 201 26.17 -21.29 -15.72
N LYS A 202 26.52 -22.53 -15.35
CA LYS A 202 26.16 -23.11 -14.05
C LYS A 202 27.16 -22.62 -13.01
N ILE A 203 26.71 -21.76 -12.09
CA ILE A 203 27.50 -21.40 -10.91
C ILE A 203 27.49 -22.59 -9.94
N ALA A 204 28.68 -23.18 -9.76
CA ALA A 204 28.88 -24.30 -8.84
C ALA A 204 28.46 -23.92 -7.43
N LEU A 205 27.87 -24.89 -6.72
CA LEU A 205 27.60 -24.74 -5.29
C LEU A 205 28.92 -24.70 -4.52
N PRO A 206 28.99 -24.01 -3.38
CA PRO A 206 30.23 -23.90 -2.61
C PRO A 206 30.72 -25.31 -2.25
N SER A 207 31.91 -25.67 -2.69
CA SER A 207 32.53 -26.97 -2.44
C SER A 207 33.72 -26.91 -1.49
N ASP A 208 34.19 -25.70 -1.15
CA ASP A 208 35.32 -25.49 -0.27
C ASP A 208 34.84 -25.07 1.13
N GLN A 209 35.27 -25.82 2.15
CA GLN A 209 34.89 -25.63 3.53
C GLN A 209 35.89 -24.70 4.19
N GLY A 210 35.50 -23.46 4.45
CA GLY A 210 36.22 -22.63 5.41
C GLY A 210 36.12 -23.29 6.79
N SER A 211 37.20 -23.88 7.30
CA SER A 211 37.22 -24.65 8.55
C SER A 211 37.23 -23.78 9.84
N GLY A 212 36.75 -22.55 9.76
CA GLY A 212 36.70 -21.60 10.88
C GLY A 212 35.37 -21.64 11.61
N ALA A 213 35.38 -21.36 12.92
CA ALA A 213 34.14 -21.13 13.66
C ALA A 213 33.37 -19.96 13.01
N GLY A 214 32.09 -20.18 12.66
CA GLY A 214 31.25 -19.18 11.98
C GLY A 214 31.22 -19.26 10.45
N PHE A 215 31.32 -20.46 9.88
CA PHE A 215 31.25 -20.71 8.42
C PHE A 215 29.94 -20.22 7.78
N VAL A 216 30.04 -19.48 6.67
CA VAL A 216 28.91 -19.04 5.83
C VAL A 216 29.23 -19.31 4.35
N PRO A 217 28.39 -20.06 3.62
CA PRO A 217 28.60 -20.37 2.20
C PRO A 217 28.39 -19.17 1.27
N ASP A 218 29.14 -19.13 0.17
CA ASP A 218 29.23 -18.02 -0.78
C ASP A 218 28.52 -18.27 -2.14
N ALA A 219 27.32 -18.86 -2.16
CA ALA A 219 26.53 -18.88 -3.40
C ALA A 219 25.03 -19.17 -3.19
N SER A 220 24.20 -18.15 -3.39
CA SER A 220 22.74 -18.27 -3.18
C SER A 220 21.86 -17.54 -4.21
N LEU A 221 22.43 -16.77 -5.15
CA LEU A 221 21.61 -16.13 -6.19
C LEU A 221 20.90 -17.15 -7.07
N ARG A 222 19.64 -16.84 -7.41
CA ARG A 222 18.89 -17.58 -8.43
C ARG A 222 19.56 -17.45 -9.78
N ALA A 223 19.50 -18.50 -10.59
CA ALA A 223 20.07 -18.49 -11.94
C ALA A 223 19.52 -17.34 -12.80
N GLN A 224 18.21 -17.11 -12.75
CA GLN A 224 17.55 -16.00 -13.45
C GLN A 224 18.06 -14.62 -12.97
N THR A 225 18.20 -14.44 -11.65
CA THR A 225 18.75 -13.20 -11.07
C THR A 225 20.16 -12.94 -11.56
N THR A 226 21.02 -13.96 -11.60
CA THR A 226 22.37 -13.86 -12.15
C THR A 226 22.38 -13.39 -13.61
N GLU A 227 21.50 -13.95 -14.45
CA GLU A 227 21.35 -13.51 -15.85
C GLU A 227 20.90 -12.06 -15.96
N HIS A 228 19.92 -11.64 -15.16
CA HIS A 228 19.43 -10.26 -15.19
C HIS A 228 20.47 -9.26 -14.68
N LEU A 229 21.22 -9.59 -13.61
CA LEU A 229 22.35 -8.78 -13.13
C LEU A 229 23.43 -8.64 -14.20
N PHE A 230 23.74 -9.71 -14.95
CA PHE A 230 24.68 -9.64 -16.05
C PHE A 230 24.23 -8.68 -17.15
N MET A 231 22.92 -8.60 -17.42
CA MET A 231 22.35 -7.75 -18.46
C MET A 231 22.31 -6.24 -18.13
N ILE A 232 22.64 -5.83 -16.89
CA ILE A 232 22.70 -4.41 -16.50
C ILE A 232 23.63 -3.59 -17.40
N ARG A 233 24.70 -4.20 -17.90
CA ARG A 233 25.63 -3.59 -18.88
C ARG A 233 24.97 -3.17 -20.20
N GLU A 234 23.80 -3.69 -20.52
CA GLU A 234 23.07 -3.37 -21.75
C GLU A 234 22.07 -2.21 -21.58
N ALA A 235 21.84 -1.77 -20.35
CA ALA A 235 21.12 -0.53 -20.05
C ALA A 235 21.95 0.69 -20.47
N ASP A 236 21.27 1.74 -20.92
CA ASP A 236 21.90 3.01 -21.32
C ASP A 236 22.41 3.79 -20.10
N THR A 237 21.70 3.66 -18.98
CA THR A 237 22.05 4.25 -17.69
C THR A 237 21.73 3.32 -16.53
N VAL A 238 22.49 3.42 -15.44
CA VAL A 238 22.32 2.62 -14.23
C VAL A 238 22.39 3.52 -13.00
N THR A 239 21.35 3.54 -12.18
CA THR A 239 21.43 4.09 -10.82
C THR A 239 22.02 3.04 -9.90
N VAL A 240 22.91 3.42 -8.99
CA VAL A 240 23.48 2.53 -7.95
C VAL A 240 23.78 3.33 -6.68
N ASP A 241 23.40 2.81 -5.51
CA ASP A 241 23.63 3.51 -4.25
C ASP A 241 24.71 2.83 -3.40
N PRO A 242 25.93 3.39 -3.35
CA PRO A 242 26.93 3.02 -2.37
C PRO A 242 26.41 3.05 -0.91
N HIS A 243 25.52 3.98 -0.57
CA HIS A 243 24.94 4.05 0.79
C HIS A 243 23.88 2.99 1.11
N LYS A 244 23.59 2.08 0.16
CA LYS A 244 22.70 0.93 0.36
C LYS A 244 23.55 -0.34 0.55
N ALA A 245 23.58 -1.22 -0.44
CA ALA A 245 24.19 -2.55 -0.36
C ALA A 245 25.73 -2.55 -0.26
N ALA A 246 26.39 -1.38 -0.29
CA ALA A 246 27.84 -1.29 -0.23
C ALA A 246 28.40 -0.84 1.12
N TYR A 247 27.55 -0.65 2.15
CA TYR A 247 27.97 -0.30 3.50
C TYR A 247 28.75 1.03 3.61
N ILE A 248 28.50 1.96 2.69
CA ILE A 248 29.09 3.30 2.76
C ILE A 248 28.10 4.23 3.49
N PRO A 249 28.53 5.09 4.41
CA PRO A 249 27.60 5.99 5.09
C PRO A 249 26.89 6.96 4.13
N TYR A 250 25.66 7.32 4.47
CA TYR A 250 24.97 8.42 3.79
C TYR A 250 25.78 9.73 3.91
N PRO A 251 25.76 10.60 2.88
CA PRO A 251 25.16 10.41 1.56
C PRO A 251 26.16 9.83 0.54
N ALA A 252 25.74 8.83 -0.23
CA ALA A 252 26.48 8.31 -1.38
C ALA A 252 25.55 7.58 -2.37
N GLY A 253 25.06 8.31 -3.38
CA GLY A 253 24.36 7.77 -4.55
C GLY A 253 25.19 7.97 -5.83
N ALA A 254 24.93 7.16 -6.87
CA ALA A 254 25.65 7.25 -8.13
C ALA A 254 24.76 6.96 -9.35
N LEU A 255 25.13 7.57 -10.48
CA LEU A 255 24.56 7.33 -11.80
C LEU A 255 25.69 7.01 -12.77
N CYS A 256 25.58 5.87 -13.44
CA CYS A 256 26.52 5.41 -14.45
C CYS A 256 25.89 5.53 -15.84
N TYR A 257 26.62 6.08 -16.79
CA TYR A 257 26.24 6.10 -18.20
C TYR A 257 27.03 5.04 -18.96
N LYS A 258 26.36 4.19 -19.76
CA LYS A 258 27.05 3.24 -20.65
C LYS A 258 27.92 3.99 -21.66
N ASP A 259 27.38 5.06 -22.23
CA ASP A 259 28.12 6.02 -23.04
C ASP A 259 28.25 7.34 -22.26
N GLY A 260 29.47 7.65 -21.84
CA GLY A 260 29.76 8.86 -21.07
C GLY A 260 29.35 10.16 -21.76
N ARG A 261 29.14 10.18 -23.09
CA ARG A 261 28.67 11.37 -23.83
C ARG A 261 27.24 11.79 -23.43
N MET A 262 26.43 10.89 -22.89
CA MET A 262 25.08 11.21 -22.42
C MET A 262 25.06 12.30 -21.34
N ARG A 263 26.13 12.42 -20.54
CA ARG A 263 26.24 13.45 -19.48
C ARG A 263 26.17 14.89 -19.99
N TYR A 264 26.43 15.12 -21.28
CA TYR A 264 26.32 16.47 -21.88
C TYR A 264 24.86 16.84 -22.18
N LEU A 265 23.91 15.90 -22.15
CA LEU A 265 22.49 16.19 -22.37
C LEU A 265 21.85 16.92 -21.18
N VAL A 266 22.45 16.83 -19.99
CA VAL A 266 22.02 17.60 -18.81
C VAL A 266 22.69 18.97 -18.71
N THR A 267 23.47 19.37 -19.71
CA THR A 267 24.15 20.67 -19.76
C THR A 267 23.79 21.45 -21.03
N TRP A 268 24.26 22.70 -21.09
CA TRP A 268 24.28 23.49 -22.33
C TRP A 268 25.55 23.26 -23.16
N THR A 269 26.49 22.44 -22.69
CA THR A 269 27.83 22.30 -23.29
C THR A 269 27.90 21.14 -24.26
N ALA A 270 28.48 21.37 -25.46
CA ALA A 270 28.84 20.28 -26.37
C ALA A 270 30.14 19.60 -25.91
N PRO A 271 30.37 18.30 -26.20
CA PRO A 271 31.60 17.62 -25.84
C PRO A 271 32.84 18.35 -26.39
N VAL A 272 33.77 18.73 -25.51
CA VAL A 272 35.04 19.36 -25.92
C VAL A 272 36.10 18.26 -26.08
N LEU A 273 36.86 18.31 -27.18
CA LEU A 273 38.04 17.45 -27.36
C LEU A 273 39.05 17.75 -26.24
N SER A 274 39.14 16.85 -25.27
CA SER A 274 40.14 16.93 -24.20
C SER A 274 41.53 16.80 -24.83
N ARG A 275 42.26 17.92 -24.90
CA ARG A 275 43.70 17.90 -25.17
C ARG A 275 44.37 17.61 -23.84
N GLY A 276 45.11 16.50 -23.81
CA GLY A 276 45.88 16.09 -22.64
C GLY A 276 46.69 17.26 -22.08
N VAL A 277 46.70 17.33 -20.75
CA VAL A 277 47.40 18.31 -19.90
C VAL A 277 46.63 19.63 -19.68
N THR A 278 46.07 19.75 -18.46
CA THR A 278 45.60 20.97 -17.76
C THR A 278 44.48 21.79 -18.42
N ASN A 279 43.24 21.34 -18.21
CA ASN A 279 42.10 22.21 -17.87
C ASN A 279 41.12 21.32 -17.09
N ASP A 280 41.09 21.46 -15.77
CA ASP A 280 40.24 20.70 -14.85
C ASP A 280 38.79 20.69 -15.34
N THR A 281 38.35 19.59 -15.94
CA THR A 281 36.92 19.41 -16.23
C THR A 281 36.22 19.18 -14.90
N SER A 282 35.65 20.25 -14.34
CA SER A 282 34.83 20.18 -13.13
C SER A 282 33.72 19.15 -13.33
N ILE A 283 33.77 18.04 -12.58
CA ILE A 283 32.77 16.97 -12.66
C ILE A 283 31.40 17.41 -12.13
N GLY A 284 31.37 18.47 -11.31
CA GLY A 284 30.16 18.99 -10.67
C GLY A 284 29.14 19.62 -11.61
N VAL A 285 29.47 19.83 -12.89
CA VAL A 285 28.53 20.43 -13.87
C VAL A 285 27.62 19.40 -14.57
N TYR A 286 27.87 18.10 -14.39
CA TYR A 286 27.19 17.02 -15.13
C TYR A 286 26.11 16.31 -14.31
N GLY A 287 25.31 17.07 -13.57
CA GLY A 287 24.25 16.54 -12.71
C GLY A 287 23.31 17.61 -12.18
N ILE A 288 22.44 17.23 -11.24
CA ILE A 288 21.46 18.12 -10.60
C ILE A 288 22.11 18.98 -9.52
N GLU A 289 23.04 18.40 -8.75
CA GLU A 289 23.70 19.07 -7.63
C GLU A 289 24.77 20.06 -8.10
N GLY A 290 25.07 21.05 -7.25
CA GLY A 290 26.23 21.94 -7.41
C GLY A 290 27.40 21.53 -6.51
N SER A 291 27.59 22.26 -5.41
CA SER A 291 28.57 21.90 -4.37
C SER A 291 28.26 20.50 -3.80
N LYS A 292 29.27 19.64 -3.76
CA LYS A 292 29.14 18.25 -3.29
C LYS A 292 30.37 17.81 -2.48
N PRO A 293 30.19 16.96 -1.45
CA PRO A 293 31.28 16.61 -0.54
C PRO A 293 32.29 15.66 -1.19
N GLY A 294 33.54 16.10 -1.34
CA GLY A 294 34.64 15.21 -1.75
C GLY A 294 34.84 14.03 -0.79
N ALA A 295 34.47 14.19 0.48
CA ALA A 295 34.51 13.14 1.49
C ALA A 295 33.64 11.91 1.15
N ALA A 296 32.47 12.10 0.52
CA ALA A 296 31.61 10.99 0.11
C ALA A 296 32.28 10.14 -0.98
N VAL A 297 32.94 10.78 -1.95
CA VAL A 297 33.71 10.10 -2.99
C VAL A 297 34.90 9.36 -2.39
N MET A 298 35.61 9.97 -1.44
CA MET A 298 36.72 9.31 -0.75
C MET A 298 36.27 8.10 0.09
N ALA A 299 35.11 8.19 0.75
CA ALA A 299 34.54 7.07 1.50
C ALA A 299 34.20 5.91 0.56
N ALA A 300 33.54 6.19 -0.57
CA ALA A 300 33.23 5.17 -1.56
C ALA A 300 34.49 4.54 -2.19
N TRP A 301 35.45 5.38 -2.59
CA TRP A 301 36.72 4.91 -3.13
C TRP A 301 37.50 4.04 -2.14
N PHE A 302 37.57 4.44 -0.88
CA PHE A 302 38.27 3.68 0.16
C PHE A 302 37.62 2.32 0.38
N ALA A 303 36.28 2.26 0.47
CA ALA A 303 35.55 1.01 0.61
C ALA A 303 35.75 0.10 -0.62
N HIS A 304 35.70 0.64 -1.84
CA HIS A 304 35.97 -0.11 -3.07
C HIS A 304 37.40 -0.66 -3.12
N ALA A 305 38.38 0.11 -2.68
CA ALA A 305 39.78 -0.30 -2.65
C ALA A 305 40.08 -1.33 -1.55
N ALA A 306 39.41 -1.22 -0.40
CA ALA A 306 39.62 -2.10 0.74
C ALA A 306 38.89 -3.44 0.61
N ILE A 307 37.63 -3.42 0.13
CA ILE A 307 36.78 -4.61 0.02
C ILE A 307 36.93 -5.26 -1.36
N GLY A 308 37.01 -4.46 -2.43
CA GLY A 308 37.14 -4.94 -3.81
C GLY A 308 35.78 -5.15 -4.52
N LEU A 309 35.63 -4.55 -5.71
CA LEU A 309 34.44 -4.69 -6.57
C LEU A 309 34.52 -5.96 -7.44
N HIS A 310 34.66 -7.13 -6.80
CA HIS A 310 34.78 -8.43 -7.45
C HIS A 310 34.23 -9.56 -6.56
N ALA A 311 34.18 -10.78 -7.11
CA ALA A 311 33.66 -11.97 -6.43
C ALA A 311 34.33 -12.22 -5.07
N ASP A 312 35.65 -12.09 -4.99
CA ASP A 312 36.38 -12.32 -3.71
C ASP A 312 36.26 -11.17 -2.69
N GLY A 313 35.59 -10.07 -3.06
CA GLY A 313 35.45 -8.87 -2.25
C GLY A 313 34.01 -8.66 -1.80
N TYR A 314 33.35 -7.64 -2.35
CA TYR A 314 31.92 -7.41 -2.14
C TYR A 314 31.07 -8.61 -2.57
N GLY A 315 31.49 -9.40 -3.56
CA GLY A 315 30.79 -10.61 -3.97
C GLY A 315 30.67 -11.62 -2.84
N LYS A 316 31.75 -11.84 -2.09
CA LYS A 316 31.78 -12.73 -0.93
C LYS A 316 30.95 -12.16 0.21
N LEU A 317 31.15 -10.88 0.55
CA LEU A 317 30.36 -10.20 1.58
C LEU A 317 28.85 -10.31 1.32
N LEU A 318 28.41 -9.98 0.11
CA LEU A 318 27.00 -10.07 -0.26
C LEU A 318 26.55 -11.52 -0.43
N GLY A 319 27.42 -12.45 -0.78
CA GLY A 319 27.16 -13.89 -0.79
C GLY A 319 26.78 -14.41 0.60
N GLU A 320 27.54 -14.03 1.63
CA GLU A 320 27.26 -14.37 3.03
C GLU A 320 25.92 -13.77 3.49
N VAL A 321 25.64 -12.52 3.13
CA VAL A 321 24.35 -11.86 3.45
C VAL A 321 23.19 -12.56 2.73
N THR A 322 23.38 -12.96 1.47
CA THR A 322 22.36 -13.65 0.67
C THR A 322 22.08 -15.06 1.21
N TRP A 323 23.12 -15.73 1.73
CA TRP A 323 22.94 -16.96 2.51
C TRP A 323 22.01 -16.75 3.70
N THR A 324 22.31 -15.76 4.55
CA THR A 324 21.49 -15.43 5.71
C THR A 324 20.06 -15.07 5.31
N CYS A 325 19.88 -14.34 4.21
CA CYS A 325 18.56 -14.03 3.70
C CYS A 325 17.78 -15.29 3.29
N SER A 326 18.44 -16.24 2.63
CA SER A 326 17.84 -17.51 2.20
C SER A 326 17.47 -18.38 3.41
N ARG A 327 18.31 -18.41 4.45
CA ARG A 327 18.04 -19.05 5.74
C ARG A 327 16.81 -18.48 6.41
N LEU A 328 16.69 -17.16 6.49
CA LEU A 328 15.51 -16.49 7.03
C LEU A 328 14.27 -16.75 6.18
N SER A 329 14.40 -16.77 4.84
CA SER A 329 13.28 -17.14 3.99
C SER A 329 12.79 -18.57 4.22
N ALA A 330 13.69 -19.51 4.56
CA ALA A 330 13.31 -20.87 4.92
C ALA A 330 12.44 -20.88 6.18
N GLU A 331 12.81 -20.08 7.19
CA GLU A 331 11.98 -19.86 8.38
C GLU A 331 10.61 -19.29 7.99
N TRP A 332 10.55 -18.18 7.25
CA TRP A 332 9.26 -17.57 6.86
C TRP A 332 8.38 -18.52 6.03
N ALA A 333 8.97 -19.36 5.19
CA ALA A 333 8.27 -20.34 4.36
C ALA A 333 7.65 -21.50 5.14
N ALA A 334 8.36 -22.01 6.14
CA ALA A 334 8.03 -23.28 6.78
C ALA A 334 7.74 -23.16 8.29
N MET A 335 7.81 -21.96 8.87
CA MET A 335 7.59 -21.73 10.29
C MET A 335 6.25 -22.24 10.78
N SER A 336 5.16 -21.84 10.13
CA SER A 336 3.80 -22.19 10.56
C SER A 336 3.43 -23.59 10.07
N THR A 337 2.81 -24.36 10.96
CA THR A 337 2.26 -25.70 10.74
C THR A 337 0.73 -25.67 10.85
N LYS A 338 0.10 -26.82 10.63
CA LYS A 338 -1.36 -26.97 10.84
C LYS A 338 -1.77 -26.75 12.30
N ASP A 339 -0.87 -27.01 13.26
CA ASP A 339 -1.15 -26.99 14.69
C ASP A 339 -0.91 -25.60 15.32
N ASP A 340 -0.17 -24.72 14.64
CA ASP A 340 0.07 -23.35 15.09
C ASP A 340 -1.19 -22.48 14.97
N VAL A 341 -1.33 -21.48 15.85
CA VAL A 341 -2.46 -20.54 15.84
C VAL A 341 -2.32 -19.40 14.81
N PHE A 342 -1.15 -19.31 14.19
CA PHE A 342 -0.80 -18.31 13.17
C PHE A 342 -0.35 -19.00 11.88
N ILE A 343 -0.29 -18.21 10.80
CA ILE A 343 0.12 -18.64 9.46
C ILE A 343 1.13 -17.60 8.95
N VAL A 344 2.24 -18.07 8.38
CA VAL A 344 3.23 -17.22 7.72
C VAL A 344 3.34 -17.67 6.26
N VAL A 345 3.24 -16.72 5.34
CA VAL A 345 3.38 -16.99 3.90
C VAL A 345 4.35 -15.98 3.28
N PRO A 346 5.45 -16.43 2.65
CA PRO A 346 6.32 -15.55 1.89
C PRO A 346 5.69 -15.17 0.55
N LEU A 347 5.96 -13.95 0.09
CA LEU A 347 5.56 -13.49 -1.25
C LEU A 347 6.12 -14.43 -2.31
N ASN A 348 7.42 -14.73 -2.25
CA ASN A 348 8.05 -15.64 -3.18
C ASN A 348 7.53 -17.06 -2.95
N MET A 349 6.87 -17.60 -3.98
CA MET A 349 6.30 -18.94 -3.99
C MET A 349 7.36 -20.02 -3.87
N LEU A 350 7.05 -21.08 -3.14
CA LEU A 350 7.88 -22.28 -3.10
C LEU A 350 7.90 -22.98 -4.47
N PRO A 351 8.97 -23.72 -4.79
CA PRO A 351 9.03 -24.48 -6.05
C PRO A 351 7.84 -25.40 -6.29
N SER A 352 7.28 -26.02 -5.24
CA SER A 352 6.03 -26.81 -5.33
C SER A 352 4.85 -25.96 -5.78
N GLU A 353 4.68 -24.75 -5.24
CA GLU A 353 3.58 -23.84 -5.58
C GLU A 353 3.61 -23.37 -7.06
N LEU A 354 4.79 -23.37 -7.68
CA LEU A 354 4.97 -23.03 -9.09
C LEU A 354 4.65 -24.18 -10.06
N LYS A 355 4.53 -25.43 -9.56
CA LYS A 355 4.26 -26.59 -10.41
C LYS A 355 2.78 -26.69 -10.74
N GLU A 356 2.49 -26.87 -12.03
CA GLU A 356 1.14 -27.12 -12.50
C GLU A 356 0.58 -28.40 -11.87
N GLY A 357 -0.63 -28.32 -11.31
CA GLY A 357 -1.29 -29.44 -10.62
C GLY A 357 -0.79 -29.73 -9.20
N SER A 358 0.07 -28.88 -8.62
CA SER A 358 0.53 -29.06 -7.24
C SER A 358 -0.63 -29.04 -6.23
N THR A 359 -0.57 -29.93 -5.25
CA THR A 359 -1.56 -30.04 -4.18
C THR A 359 -1.08 -29.34 -2.89
N PRO A 360 -1.97 -28.99 -1.95
CA PRO A 360 -1.56 -28.52 -0.62
C PRO A 360 -0.65 -29.51 0.12
N GLY A 361 -0.78 -30.81 -0.14
CA GLY A 361 0.08 -31.84 0.43
C GLY A 361 1.51 -31.79 -0.11
N ASP A 362 1.70 -31.46 -1.39
CA ASP A 362 3.03 -31.29 -1.99
C ASP A 362 3.75 -30.07 -1.40
N VAL A 363 3.01 -28.97 -1.17
CA VAL A 363 3.54 -27.77 -0.53
C VAL A 363 3.95 -28.06 0.92
N GLU A 364 3.13 -28.77 1.68
CA GLU A 364 3.47 -29.14 3.06
C GLU A 364 4.64 -30.12 3.12
N ALA A 365 4.76 -31.05 2.15
CA ALA A 365 5.91 -31.95 2.06
C ALA A 365 7.21 -31.18 1.79
N GLU A 366 7.18 -30.14 0.96
CA GLU A 366 8.32 -29.25 0.75
C GLU A 366 8.64 -28.42 2.01
N LYS A 367 7.63 -27.86 2.69
CA LYS A 367 7.82 -27.18 3.99
C LYS A 367 8.45 -28.11 5.02
N GLN A 368 8.01 -29.37 5.10
CA GLN A 368 8.60 -30.35 6.00
C GLN A 368 10.07 -30.63 5.63
N LYS A 369 10.38 -30.78 4.34
CA LYS A 369 11.77 -30.90 3.87
C LYS A 369 12.62 -29.69 4.27
N ILE A 370 12.08 -28.47 4.23
CA ILE A 370 12.75 -27.24 4.69
C ILE A 370 13.04 -27.33 6.20
N ARG A 371 12.07 -27.74 7.03
CA ARG A 371 12.26 -27.88 8.49
C ARG A 371 13.37 -28.89 8.81
N ASP A 372 13.36 -30.04 8.15
CA ASP A 372 14.24 -31.17 8.44
C ASP A 372 15.68 -30.96 7.92
N ARG A 373 15.84 -30.29 6.77
CA ARG A 373 17.13 -30.21 6.06
C ARG A 373 17.79 -28.84 6.12
N ILE A 374 17.05 -27.80 6.50
CA ILE A 374 17.55 -26.43 6.54
C ILE A 374 17.38 -25.89 7.96
N ILE A 375 16.16 -25.57 8.40
CA ILE A 375 15.93 -24.83 9.65
C ILE A 375 16.65 -25.48 10.85
N SER A 376 16.48 -26.80 11.02
CA SER A 376 17.05 -27.57 12.14
C SER A 376 18.56 -27.88 12.02
N LYS A 377 19.25 -27.34 11.01
CA LYS A 377 20.64 -27.67 10.67
C LYS A 377 21.56 -26.46 10.75
N SER A 378 22.80 -26.69 11.19
CA SER A 378 23.88 -25.71 11.11
C SER A 378 24.32 -25.50 9.65
N ASN A 379 25.08 -24.43 9.40
CA ASN A 379 25.60 -24.16 8.05
C ASN A 379 26.50 -25.31 7.55
N GLU A 380 27.34 -25.86 8.43
CA GLU A 380 28.23 -26.98 8.11
C GLU A 380 27.46 -28.27 7.79
N GLU A 381 26.41 -28.57 8.56
CA GLU A 381 25.57 -29.75 8.33
C GLU A 381 24.87 -29.69 6.96
N ILE A 382 24.38 -28.51 6.57
CA ILE A 382 23.70 -28.31 5.28
C ILE A 382 24.65 -28.58 4.11
N VAL A 383 25.82 -27.97 4.13
CA VAL A 383 26.81 -28.10 3.05
C VAL A 383 27.37 -29.52 3.00
N SER A 384 27.69 -30.12 4.17
CA SER A 384 28.25 -31.47 4.23
C SER A 384 27.26 -32.52 3.74
N ALA A 385 25.97 -32.40 4.10
CA ALA A 385 24.93 -33.32 3.65
C ALA A 385 24.66 -33.25 2.13
N ASP A 386 24.98 -32.13 1.48
CA ASP A 386 24.79 -31.95 0.04
C ASP A 386 25.88 -32.63 -0.81
N ALA A 387 27.03 -32.96 -0.23
CA ALA A 387 28.11 -33.67 -0.92
C ALA A 387 27.68 -35.05 -1.44
N GLU A 388 26.71 -35.68 -0.77
CA GLU A 388 26.20 -37.02 -1.10
C GLU A 388 24.92 -37.00 -1.95
N ARG A 389 24.39 -35.81 -2.29
CA ARG A 389 23.11 -35.65 -3.00
C ARG A 389 23.30 -35.32 -4.48
N SER A 390 22.33 -35.72 -5.29
CA SER A 390 22.21 -35.23 -6.67
C SER A 390 21.93 -33.73 -6.69
N ASP A 391 22.37 -33.02 -7.73
CA ASP A 391 22.26 -31.56 -7.82
C ASP A 391 20.84 -31.03 -7.55
N ASP A 392 19.80 -31.73 -8.03
CA ASP A 392 18.40 -31.32 -7.84
C ASP A 392 17.84 -31.64 -6.44
N ASP A 393 18.46 -32.56 -5.66
CA ASP A 393 18.01 -32.89 -4.30
C ASP A 393 18.80 -32.15 -3.19
N LYS A 394 19.85 -31.41 -3.57
CA LYS A 394 20.66 -30.60 -2.66
C LYS A 394 19.80 -29.57 -1.89
N SER A 395 20.03 -29.44 -0.60
CA SER A 395 19.47 -28.38 0.26
C SER A 395 19.80 -27.00 -0.31
N MET A 396 20.99 -26.85 -0.90
CA MET A 396 21.42 -25.64 -1.59
C MET A 396 20.58 -25.27 -2.80
N ALA A 397 20.15 -26.26 -3.59
CA ALA A 397 19.28 -26.02 -4.74
C ALA A 397 17.92 -25.48 -4.26
N LEU A 398 17.40 -26.06 -3.16
CA LEU A 398 16.19 -25.58 -2.51
C LEU A 398 16.38 -24.17 -1.94
N LEU A 399 17.44 -23.92 -1.15
CA LEU A 399 17.76 -22.61 -0.56
C LEU A 399 17.81 -21.49 -1.61
N ARG A 400 18.49 -21.73 -2.76
CA ARG A 400 18.55 -20.77 -3.88
C ARG A 400 17.17 -20.44 -4.45
N ALA A 401 16.21 -21.36 -4.34
CA ALA A 401 14.86 -21.15 -4.83
C ALA A 401 13.96 -20.41 -3.82
N LEU A 402 14.36 -20.31 -2.54
CA LEU A 402 13.59 -19.60 -1.51
C LEU A 402 13.84 -18.09 -1.54
N GLY A 403 12.87 -17.32 -1.06
CA GLY A 403 13.06 -15.91 -0.69
C GLY A 403 13.15 -14.92 -1.83
N SER A 404 13.61 -13.72 -1.48
CA SER A 404 13.83 -12.59 -2.37
C SER A 404 14.87 -12.87 -3.45
N ASP A 405 14.80 -12.15 -4.58
CA ASP A 405 15.88 -12.18 -5.57
C ASP A 405 17.16 -11.51 -5.03
N LEU A 406 17.02 -10.36 -4.34
CA LEU A 406 18.14 -9.61 -3.73
C LEU A 406 17.81 -9.17 -2.29
N ASN A 407 17.93 -10.08 -1.33
CA ASN A 407 18.05 -9.82 0.11
C ASN A 407 16.94 -9.00 0.82
N ILE A 408 15.72 -8.94 0.29
CA ILE A 408 14.57 -8.30 0.94
C ILE A 408 13.39 -9.26 0.96
N ASN A 409 13.30 -10.09 2.00
CA ASN A 409 12.20 -11.04 2.13
C ASN A 409 10.89 -10.30 2.44
N ALA A 410 9.92 -10.40 1.53
CA ALA A 410 8.55 -9.98 1.76
C ALA A 410 7.70 -11.19 2.19
N PHE A 411 6.97 -11.07 3.30
CA PHE A 411 6.04 -12.10 3.78
C PHE A 411 4.87 -11.46 4.52
N SER A 412 3.76 -12.15 4.64
CA SER A 412 2.62 -11.68 5.45
C SER A 412 2.14 -12.79 6.36
N ILE A 413 1.29 -12.41 7.31
CA ILE A 413 0.84 -13.27 8.40
C ILE A 413 -0.68 -13.27 8.49
N ASN A 414 -1.22 -14.38 8.96
CA ASN A 414 -2.63 -14.57 9.23
C ASN A 414 -2.79 -15.42 10.51
N TRP A 415 -4.01 -15.61 10.98
CA TRP A 415 -4.29 -16.28 12.24
C TRP A 415 -5.51 -17.20 12.18
N LYS A 416 -5.66 -18.04 13.21
CA LYS A 416 -6.75 -19.02 13.34
C LYS A 416 -7.63 -18.73 14.57
N TYR A 417 -8.94 -18.88 14.40
CA TYR A 417 -9.90 -18.91 15.49
C TYR A 417 -9.64 -20.08 16.45
N ALA A 418 -10.29 -20.06 17.61
CA ALA A 418 -10.12 -21.11 18.63
C ALA A 418 -10.56 -22.51 18.15
N ASP A 419 -11.43 -22.58 17.15
CA ASP A 419 -11.87 -23.82 16.50
C ASP A 419 -10.94 -24.31 15.36
N GLY A 420 -9.85 -23.58 15.12
CA GLY A 420 -8.86 -23.87 14.08
C GLY A 420 -9.20 -23.33 12.68
N GLN A 421 -10.35 -22.66 12.49
CA GLN A 421 -10.67 -22.02 11.22
C GLN A 421 -9.72 -20.84 10.96
N ILE A 422 -9.30 -20.68 9.71
CA ILE A 422 -8.41 -19.59 9.29
C ILE A 422 -9.24 -18.30 9.13
N ASN A 423 -8.72 -17.18 9.63
CA ASN A 423 -9.30 -15.87 9.33
C ASN A 423 -9.30 -15.61 7.82
N GLN A 424 -10.45 -15.19 7.29
CA GLN A 424 -10.63 -14.89 5.86
C GLN A 424 -10.74 -13.38 5.56
N ASP A 425 -10.79 -12.53 6.60
CA ASP A 425 -10.91 -11.08 6.47
C ASP A 425 -9.53 -10.43 6.36
N VAL A 426 -9.28 -9.74 5.25
CA VAL A 426 -8.00 -9.07 4.96
C VAL A 426 -7.72 -7.97 5.97
N GLU A 427 -8.74 -7.26 6.42
CA GLU A 427 -8.60 -6.18 7.40
C GLU A 427 -8.14 -6.72 8.76
N GLU A 428 -8.64 -7.88 9.17
CA GLU A 428 -8.25 -8.52 10.43
C GLU A 428 -6.87 -9.19 10.33
N ALA A 429 -6.43 -9.59 9.14
CA ALA A 429 -5.04 -10.00 8.91
C ALA A 429 -4.08 -8.80 8.96
N ASN A 430 -4.46 -7.67 8.33
CA ASN A 430 -3.70 -6.43 8.42
C ASN A 430 -3.61 -5.93 9.85
N TYR A 431 -4.70 -5.98 10.61
CA TYR A 431 -4.73 -5.62 12.03
C TYR A 431 -3.78 -6.51 12.85
N PHE A 432 -3.82 -7.82 12.64
CA PHE A 432 -2.89 -8.75 13.29
C PHE A 432 -1.41 -8.41 12.97
N LEU A 433 -1.09 -8.14 11.69
CA LEU A 433 0.25 -7.76 11.27
C LEU A 433 0.69 -6.43 11.87
N GLN A 434 -0.18 -5.41 11.84
CA GLN A 434 0.07 -4.09 12.43
C GLN A 434 0.47 -4.22 13.91
N ARG A 435 -0.28 -4.99 14.68
CA ARG A 435 0.02 -5.21 16.10
C ARG A 435 1.34 -5.94 16.33
N CYS A 436 1.64 -6.91 15.49
CA CYS A 436 2.92 -7.61 15.57
C CYS A 436 4.07 -6.66 15.29
N ILE A 437 4.00 -5.84 14.22
CA ILE A 437 5.08 -4.92 13.84
C ILE A 437 5.30 -3.82 14.87
N GLU A 438 4.24 -3.28 15.47
CA GLU A 438 4.32 -2.29 16.56
C GLU A 438 5.19 -2.80 17.72
N ARG A 439 5.23 -4.11 18.00
CA ARG A 439 6.02 -4.70 19.09
C ARG A 439 7.49 -4.98 18.74
N ILE A 440 7.82 -4.97 17.45
CA ILE A 440 9.15 -5.30 16.93
C ILE A 440 9.70 -4.19 16.01
N SER A 441 9.26 -2.96 16.24
CA SER A 441 9.74 -1.76 15.57
C SER A 441 9.67 -0.56 16.51
N VAL A 442 10.40 0.51 16.18
CA VAL A 442 10.21 1.82 16.80
C VAL A 442 9.23 2.58 15.92
N ASP A 443 8.02 2.80 16.43
CA ASP A 443 6.97 3.53 15.74
C ASP A 443 6.57 4.82 16.49
N SER A 444 6.94 4.92 17.77
CA SER A 444 6.73 6.10 18.60
C SER A 444 8.06 6.64 19.19
N PRO A 445 8.18 7.97 19.39
CA PRO A 445 9.23 8.57 20.21
C PRO A 445 9.30 8.04 21.66
N GLU A 446 8.24 7.40 22.17
CA GLU A 446 8.21 6.83 23.52
C GLU A 446 8.71 5.39 23.61
N ASP A 447 8.94 4.72 22.48
CA ASP A 447 9.48 3.38 22.43
C ASP A 447 10.91 3.35 23.00
N ASP A 448 11.20 2.34 23.81
CA ASP A 448 12.56 2.06 24.25
C ASP A 448 13.21 1.06 23.28
N PRO A 449 14.06 1.53 22.33
CA PRO A 449 14.68 0.66 21.33
C PRO A 449 15.60 -0.41 21.95
N THR A 450 16.01 -0.25 23.21
CA THR A 450 16.86 -1.24 23.89
C THR A 450 16.09 -2.47 24.37
N THR A 451 14.77 -2.40 24.40
CA THR A 451 13.88 -3.50 24.86
C THR A 451 13.32 -4.34 23.72
N ILE A 452 13.47 -3.87 22.48
CA ILE A 452 12.97 -4.56 21.29
C ILE A 452 13.98 -5.64 20.87
N PRO A 453 13.59 -6.94 20.88
CA PRO A 453 14.52 -8.04 20.67
C PRO A 453 14.95 -8.20 19.21
N PHE A 454 14.14 -7.72 18.27
CA PHE A 454 14.37 -7.84 16.83
C PHE A 454 13.57 -6.77 16.07
N TYR A 455 14.07 -6.39 14.90
CA TYR A 455 13.48 -5.35 14.07
C TYR A 455 12.99 -5.91 12.73
N LEU A 456 11.69 -5.71 12.47
CA LEU A 456 11.14 -5.79 11.13
C LEU A 456 10.68 -4.42 10.68
N THR A 457 10.41 -4.32 9.38
CA THR A 457 9.66 -3.21 8.81
C THR A 457 8.40 -3.74 8.16
N SER A 458 7.42 -2.89 7.89
CA SER A 458 6.22 -3.25 7.15
C SER A 458 5.98 -2.28 6.00
N THR A 459 5.14 -2.72 5.08
CA THR A 459 4.60 -1.92 3.99
C THR A 459 3.18 -2.39 3.69
N THR A 460 2.52 -1.70 2.78
CA THR A 460 1.22 -2.12 2.24
C THR A 460 1.36 -2.37 0.76
N PHE A 461 0.79 -3.46 0.25
CA PHE A 461 0.64 -3.75 -1.16
C PHE A 461 -0.74 -3.28 -1.60
N PRO A 462 -0.85 -2.09 -2.22
CA PRO A 462 -2.14 -1.56 -2.62
C PRO A 462 -2.69 -2.39 -3.77
N GLN A 463 -3.97 -2.74 -3.70
CA GLN A 463 -4.61 -3.57 -4.72
C GLN A 463 -4.54 -2.94 -6.11
N LYS A 464 -4.59 -1.59 -6.18
CA LYS A 464 -4.46 -0.82 -7.42
C LYS A 464 -3.09 -0.98 -8.09
N ASP A 465 -2.02 -1.16 -7.31
CA ASP A 465 -0.64 -1.19 -7.80
C ASP A 465 -0.20 -2.64 -8.05
N TYR A 466 -0.45 -3.54 -7.09
CA TYR A 466 -0.03 -4.94 -7.16
C TYR A 466 -1.00 -5.86 -7.91
N GLY A 467 -2.27 -5.49 -8.04
CA GLY A 467 -3.24 -6.23 -8.85
C GLY A 467 -3.31 -7.73 -8.52
N GLU A 468 -3.12 -8.57 -9.54
CA GLU A 468 -3.16 -10.03 -9.40
C GLU A 468 -2.08 -10.57 -8.44
N CYS A 469 -0.94 -9.89 -8.31
CA CYS A 469 0.11 -10.27 -7.36
C CYS A 469 -0.42 -10.27 -5.91
N ALA A 470 -1.06 -9.18 -5.48
CA ALA A 470 -1.68 -9.09 -4.16
C ALA A 470 -2.86 -10.08 -4.00
N GLN A 471 -3.65 -10.28 -5.06
CA GLN A 471 -4.75 -11.24 -5.05
C GLN A 471 -4.27 -12.68 -4.86
N ASN A 472 -3.22 -13.07 -5.58
CA ASN A 472 -2.55 -14.36 -5.43
C ASN A 472 -2.01 -14.53 -4.00
N PHE A 473 -1.35 -13.49 -3.48
CA PHE A 473 -0.78 -13.52 -2.14
C PHE A 473 -1.85 -13.69 -1.05
N LYS A 474 -2.97 -12.95 -1.15
CA LYS A 474 -4.15 -13.12 -0.27
C LYS A 474 -4.69 -14.54 -0.29
N ARG A 475 -4.84 -15.15 -1.48
CA ARG A 475 -5.32 -16.54 -1.60
C ARG A 475 -4.39 -17.53 -0.90
N ARG A 476 -3.07 -17.36 -1.04
CA ARG A 476 -2.06 -18.21 -0.38
C ARG A 476 -2.08 -18.07 1.16
N LEU A 477 -2.45 -16.90 1.68
CA LEU A 477 -2.67 -16.64 3.12
C LEU A 477 -3.97 -17.21 3.67
N GLY A 478 -4.85 -17.76 2.81
CA GLY A 478 -6.19 -18.21 3.20
C GLY A 478 -7.21 -17.08 3.32
N LEU A 479 -6.91 -15.89 2.77
CA LEU A 479 -7.79 -14.73 2.79
C LEU A 479 -8.69 -14.70 1.54
N ILE A 480 -9.83 -14.02 1.67
CA ILE A 480 -10.66 -13.71 0.51
C ILE A 480 -9.92 -12.71 -0.38
N SER A 481 -9.93 -12.98 -1.69
CA SER A 481 -9.31 -12.13 -2.69
C SER A 481 -10.28 -11.02 -3.10
N ASP A 482 -10.38 -9.97 -2.28
CA ASP A 482 -11.20 -8.78 -2.53
C ASP A 482 -10.36 -7.58 -3.00
N ASN A 483 -10.90 -6.36 -2.93
CA ASN A 483 -10.16 -5.14 -3.29
C ASN A 483 -9.40 -4.47 -2.13
N THR A 484 -9.34 -5.12 -0.97
CA THR A 484 -8.65 -4.59 0.21
C THR A 484 -7.14 -4.70 0.04
N ASP A 485 -6.42 -3.63 0.37
CA ASP A 485 -4.95 -3.61 0.38
C ASP A 485 -4.40 -4.59 1.42
N LEU A 486 -3.24 -5.21 1.14
CA LEU A 486 -2.64 -6.21 2.03
C LEU A 486 -1.39 -5.63 2.70
N MET A 487 -1.30 -5.70 4.03
CA MET A 487 -0.07 -5.38 4.74
C MET A 487 0.94 -6.53 4.60
N VAL A 488 2.21 -6.17 4.50
CA VAL A 488 3.32 -7.09 4.26
C VAL A 488 4.47 -6.71 5.18
N LEU A 489 5.07 -7.71 5.83
CA LEU A 489 6.31 -7.58 6.57
C LEU A 489 7.49 -7.66 5.60
N ARG A 490 8.46 -6.76 5.81
CA ARG A 490 9.68 -6.65 5.04
C ARG A 490 10.89 -6.90 5.93
N ASN A 491 11.62 -7.95 5.59
CA ASN A 491 12.87 -8.34 6.22
C ASN A 491 14.03 -8.08 5.24
N VAL A 492 14.58 -6.86 5.30
CA VAL A 492 15.82 -6.49 4.61
C VAL A 492 17.00 -7.10 5.36
N VAL A 493 17.83 -7.89 4.66
CA VAL A 493 18.96 -8.58 5.26
C VAL A 493 20.25 -7.97 4.73
N MET A 494 20.99 -7.33 5.65
CA MET A 494 22.31 -6.72 5.38
C MET A 494 23.36 -7.13 6.39
N SER A 495 23.04 -7.99 7.36
CA SER A 495 24.04 -8.42 8.34
C SER A 495 24.96 -9.47 7.70
N PRO A 496 26.28 -9.24 7.61
CA PRO A 496 27.23 -10.27 7.19
C PRO A 496 27.66 -11.16 8.35
N TRP A 497 27.18 -10.89 9.57
CA TRP A 497 27.60 -11.65 10.74
C TRP A 497 27.03 -13.08 10.70
N PRO A 498 27.85 -14.09 11.07
CA PRO A 498 27.43 -15.48 11.01
C PRO A 498 26.13 -15.72 11.78
N THR A 499 25.20 -16.37 11.13
CA THR A 499 23.89 -16.72 11.69
C THR A 499 23.80 -18.17 12.14
N ASP A 500 24.97 -18.76 12.40
CA ASP A 500 25.11 -20.13 12.89
C ASP A 500 24.85 -20.21 14.40
N GLY A 501 24.53 -21.40 14.89
CA GLY A 501 24.07 -21.61 16.27
C GLY A 501 22.63 -21.11 16.53
N ASP A 502 22.31 -20.81 17.79
CA ASP A 502 20.93 -20.51 18.23
C ASP A 502 20.47 -19.06 17.96
N PHE A 503 21.24 -18.25 17.23
CA PHE A 503 20.90 -16.83 17.03
C PHE A 503 19.63 -16.66 16.18
N LEU A 504 19.56 -17.28 15.00
CA LEU A 504 18.38 -17.19 14.14
C LEU A 504 17.15 -17.80 14.81
N SER A 505 17.31 -18.98 15.42
CA SER A 505 16.21 -19.68 16.08
C SER A 505 15.68 -18.89 17.27
N SER A 506 16.55 -18.25 18.06
CA SER A 506 16.14 -17.35 19.15
C SER A 506 15.40 -16.12 18.64
N MET A 507 15.94 -15.44 17.62
CA MET A 507 15.33 -14.23 17.03
C MET A 507 13.96 -14.54 16.42
N VAL A 508 13.86 -15.64 15.68
CA VAL A 508 12.60 -16.14 15.10
C VAL A 508 11.62 -16.58 16.19
N GLY A 509 12.12 -17.18 17.28
CA GLY A 509 11.34 -17.59 18.45
C GLY A 509 10.62 -16.41 19.12
N GLU A 510 11.29 -15.27 19.28
CA GLU A 510 10.66 -14.06 19.81
C GLU A 510 9.53 -13.56 18.90
N PHE A 511 9.70 -13.62 17.58
CA PHE A 511 8.63 -13.24 16.66
C PHE A 511 7.43 -14.19 16.73
N LYS A 512 7.65 -15.52 16.86
CA LYS A 512 6.57 -16.49 17.09
C LYS A 512 5.78 -16.16 18.34
N LYS A 513 6.46 -15.87 19.45
CA LYS A 513 5.83 -15.51 20.72
C LYS A 513 4.97 -14.26 20.59
N VAL A 514 5.47 -13.21 19.91
CA VAL A 514 4.69 -12.00 19.62
C VAL A 514 3.43 -12.36 18.84
N MET A 515 3.54 -13.15 17.77
CA MET A 515 2.38 -13.60 17.00
C MET A 515 1.37 -14.35 17.86
N GLU A 516 1.79 -15.33 18.66
CA GLU A 516 0.91 -16.10 19.54
C GLU A 516 0.14 -15.21 20.53
N GLU A 517 0.82 -14.23 21.14
CA GLU A 517 0.21 -13.27 22.06
C GLU A 517 -0.80 -12.35 21.35
N GLU A 518 -0.49 -11.87 20.14
CA GLU A 518 -1.37 -10.98 19.37
C GLU A 518 -2.56 -11.72 18.74
N VAL A 519 -2.45 -13.03 18.47
CA VAL A 519 -3.60 -13.85 18.05
C VAL A 519 -4.70 -13.82 19.12
N GLU A 520 -4.36 -13.84 20.41
CA GLU A 520 -5.34 -13.77 21.49
C GLU A 520 -6.08 -12.42 21.53
N VAL A 521 -5.42 -11.33 21.15
CA VAL A 521 -6.07 -10.02 20.98
C VAL A 521 -7.03 -10.07 19.79
N CYS A 522 -6.59 -10.61 18.65
CA CYS A 522 -7.41 -10.75 17.45
C CYS A 522 -8.64 -11.63 17.69
N ARG A 523 -8.52 -12.70 18.47
CA ARG A 523 -9.62 -13.55 18.91
C ARG A 523 -10.64 -12.80 19.76
N ARG A 524 -10.20 -12.00 20.75
CA ARG A 524 -11.11 -11.18 21.58
C ARG A 524 -11.80 -10.08 20.77
N ARG A 525 -11.10 -9.49 19.81
CA ARG A 525 -11.63 -8.50 18.87
C ARG A 525 -12.72 -9.09 17.97
N ASN A 526 -12.51 -10.32 17.51
CA ASN A 526 -13.41 -11.03 16.59
C ASN A 526 -14.37 -11.99 17.30
N ASP A 527 -14.48 -11.88 18.62
CA ASP A 527 -15.39 -12.69 19.41
C ASP A 527 -16.85 -12.25 19.16
N VAL A 528 -17.64 -13.20 18.68
CA VAL A 528 -19.07 -13.06 18.35
C VAL A 528 -19.99 -13.46 19.50
N THR A 529 -19.45 -13.82 20.68
CA THR A 529 -20.28 -14.19 21.83
C THR A 529 -21.16 -13.04 22.30
N SER A 530 -22.26 -13.40 22.97
CA SER A 530 -23.28 -12.48 23.44
C SER A 530 -22.69 -11.34 24.28
N ALA A 531 -23.24 -10.14 24.09
CA ALA A 531 -22.81 -8.92 24.75
C ALA A 531 -24.02 -8.17 25.31
N GLN A 532 -23.76 -7.27 26.25
CA GLN A 532 -24.81 -6.43 26.78
C GLN A 532 -25.17 -5.37 25.73
N LEU A 533 -26.39 -5.43 25.20
CA LEU A 533 -26.86 -4.52 24.16
C LEU A 533 -27.12 -3.14 24.75
N THR A 534 -26.84 -2.11 23.96
CA THR A 534 -27.10 -0.70 24.30
C THR A 534 -27.64 -0.05 23.04
N LEU A 535 -28.97 0.14 22.99
CA LEU A 535 -29.70 0.57 21.79
C LEU A 535 -30.34 1.94 22.05
N LEU A 536 -30.11 2.90 21.17
CA LEU A 536 -30.79 4.19 21.16
C LEU A 536 -32.29 3.99 20.91
N MET A 537 -33.15 4.73 21.60
CA MET A 537 -34.60 4.63 21.50
C MET A 537 -35.20 5.86 20.83
N HIS A 538 -35.88 5.66 19.72
CA HIS A 538 -36.62 6.68 18.99
C HIS A 538 -38.13 6.49 19.09
N GLY A 539 -38.88 7.59 18.94
CA GLY A 539 -40.34 7.62 18.92
C GLY A 539 -41.00 7.82 20.29
N PHE A 540 -42.30 8.11 20.27
CA PHE A 540 -43.08 8.37 21.47
C PHE A 540 -44.23 7.37 21.62
N ASP A 541 -44.98 7.07 20.56
CA ASP A 541 -45.99 6.01 20.54
C ASP A 541 -45.49 4.70 19.94
N ARG A 542 -44.71 4.78 18.87
CA ARG A 542 -44.01 3.63 18.27
C ARG A 542 -42.54 3.69 18.65
N ILE A 543 -42.00 2.60 19.18
CA ILE A 543 -40.61 2.58 19.66
C ILE A 543 -39.74 1.94 18.60
N PHE A 544 -38.69 2.65 18.21
CA PHE A 544 -37.62 2.12 17.37
C PHE A 544 -36.33 2.01 18.18
N LEU A 545 -35.63 0.90 18.03
CA LEU A 545 -34.34 0.62 18.63
C LEU A 545 -33.27 0.72 17.54
N VAL A 546 -32.26 1.55 17.77
CA VAL A 546 -31.14 1.81 16.86
C VAL A 546 -29.85 1.39 17.56
N ASP A 547 -29.05 0.54 16.93
CA ASP A 547 -27.80 0.06 17.54
C ASP A 547 -26.70 1.14 17.59
N HIS A 548 -25.74 0.95 18.49
CA HIS A 548 -24.49 1.70 18.55
C HIS A 548 -23.35 0.88 17.93
N PRO A 549 -23.16 0.96 16.60
CA PRO A 549 -22.13 0.19 15.92
C PRO A 549 -20.72 0.55 16.39
N ARG A 550 -19.80 -0.41 16.26
CA ARG A 550 -18.35 -0.18 16.48
C ARG A 550 -17.56 -0.90 15.40
N PHE A 551 -16.73 -0.16 14.67
CA PHE A 551 -15.97 -0.74 13.55
C PHE A 551 -14.89 -1.74 13.98
N HIS A 552 -14.48 -1.73 15.25
CA HIS A 552 -13.33 -2.48 15.74
C HIS A 552 -13.69 -3.77 16.48
N LEU A 553 -14.97 -4.06 16.69
CA LEU A 553 -15.40 -5.25 17.44
C LEU A 553 -16.44 -6.01 16.63
N GLU A 554 -16.13 -7.24 16.24
CA GLU A 554 -16.95 -8.04 15.32
C GLU A 554 -18.42 -8.15 15.75
N ARG A 555 -18.66 -8.31 17.05
CA ARG A 555 -20.01 -8.37 17.63
C ARG A 555 -20.85 -7.09 17.47
N TYR A 556 -20.25 -5.95 17.11
CA TYR A 556 -20.91 -4.67 16.88
C TYR A 556 -20.69 -4.14 15.44
N LYS A 557 -20.16 -4.96 14.53
CA LYS A 557 -19.94 -4.60 13.11
C LYS A 557 -21.24 -4.76 12.29
N HIS A 558 -22.33 -4.21 12.78
CA HIS A 558 -23.60 -4.13 12.07
C HIS A 558 -24.30 -2.82 12.38
N GLN A 559 -25.08 -2.30 11.45
CA GLN A 559 -25.99 -1.19 11.67
C GLN A 559 -27.42 -1.74 11.70
N PHE A 560 -28.07 -1.63 12.86
CA PHE A 560 -29.34 -2.27 13.14
C PHE A 560 -30.41 -1.27 13.57
N ILE A 561 -31.60 -1.38 12.96
CA ILE A 561 -32.78 -0.57 13.27
C ILE A 561 -33.99 -1.49 13.31
N ALA A 562 -34.77 -1.46 14.40
CA ALA A 562 -35.96 -2.30 14.55
C ALA A 562 -37.08 -1.64 15.36
N GLU A 563 -38.33 -1.94 15.01
CA GLU A 563 -39.50 -1.54 15.78
C GLU A 563 -39.74 -2.52 16.94
N ALA A 564 -39.95 -2.00 18.14
CA ALA A 564 -40.15 -2.78 19.34
C ALA A 564 -41.40 -2.35 20.12
N ARG A 565 -41.91 -3.27 20.93
CA ARG A 565 -42.94 -3.02 21.94
C ARG A 565 -42.37 -3.23 23.34
N LEU A 566 -42.70 -2.30 24.23
CA LEU A 566 -42.44 -2.39 25.66
C LEU A 566 -43.71 -2.89 26.36
N ASP A 567 -43.57 -3.54 27.51
CA ASP A 567 -44.73 -3.79 28.37
C ASP A 567 -45.40 -2.48 28.82
N SER A 568 -46.71 -2.54 29.11
CA SER A 568 -47.52 -1.35 29.35
C SER A 568 -46.99 -0.45 30.47
N ARG A 569 -46.44 -1.05 31.54
CA ARG A 569 -45.87 -0.30 32.67
C ARG A 569 -44.64 0.48 32.22
N ALA A 570 -43.72 -0.18 31.51
CA ALA A 570 -42.53 0.47 30.98
C ALA A 570 -42.87 1.56 29.96
N MET A 571 -43.85 1.32 29.09
CA MET A 571 -44.28 2.30 28.08
C MET A 571 -44.91 3.56 28.70
N GLU A 572 -45.72 3.42 29.75
CA GLU A 572 -46.28 4.56 30.48
C GLU A 572 -45.19 5.40 31.15
N ALA A 573 -44.24 4.75 31.84
CA ALA A 573 -43.11 5.43 32.47
C ALA A 573 -42.20 6.11 31.43
N TYR A 574 -41.95 5.45 30.30
CA TYR A 574 -41.18 6.02 29.18
C TYR A 574 -41.84 7.29 28.65
N ARG A 575 -43.15 7.25 28.36
CA ARG A 575 -43.91 8.41 27.86
C ARG A 575 -43.91 9.58 28.84
N GLU A 576 -44.06 9.30 30.13
CA GLU A 576 -44.01 10.34 31.16
C GLU A 576 -42.65 11.05 31.15
N LYS A 577 -41.55 10.29 31.11
CA LYS A 577 -40.20 10.83 31.06
C LYS A 577 -39.89 11.55 29.76
N LYS A 578 -40.30 11.01 28.61
CA LYS A 578 -40.11 11.64 27.28
C LYS A 578 -40.81 13.00 27.20
N LYS A 579 -41.98 13.17 27.82
CA LYS A 579 -42.67 14.48 27.93
C LYS A 579 -41.93 15.47 28.82
N GLN A 580 -41.30 14.98 29.89
CA GLN A 580 -40.55 15.84 30.83
C GLN A 580 -39.24 16.32 30.20
N SER A 581 -38.61 15.49 29.36
CA SER A 581 -37.29 15.75 28.79
C SER A 581 -37.26 15.41 27.28
N PRO A 582 -37.89 16.22 26.41
CA PRO A 582 -38.02 15.94 24.98
C PRO A 582 -36.67 15.92 24.22
N ALA A 583 -35.67 16.64 24.73
CA ALA A 583 -34.32 16.66 24.16
C ALA A 583 -33.38 15.58 24.73
N ALA A 584 -33.81 14.82 25.75
CA ALA A 584 -32.98 13.78 26.35
C ALA A 584 -32.85 12.58 25.42
N THR A 585 -31.66 11.97 25.43
CA THR A 585 -31.40 10.71 24.73
C THR A 585 -31.84 9.54 25.61
N PHE A 586 -32.63 8.63 25.05
CA PHE A 586 -33.08 7.42 25.74
C PHE A 586 -32.34 6.21 25.19
N THR A 587 -31.78 5.37 26.06
CA THR A 587 -31.01 4.21 25.67
C THR A 587 -31.51 2.97 26.41
N LEU A 588 -31.84 1.93 25.65
CA LEU A 588 -32.26 0.64 26.15
C LEU A 588 -31.04 -0.25 26.34
N ARG A 589 -30.81 -0.71 27.57
CA ARG A 589 -29.70 -1.61 27.91
C ARG A 589 -30.23 -2.98 28.32
N SER A 590 -29.78 -4.05 27.67
CA SER A 590 -30.21 -5.40 28.05
C SER A 590 -29.70 -5.75 29.46
N ASP A 591 -30.50 -6.48 30.24
CA ASP A 591 -30.12 -6.90 31.60
C ASP A 591 -29.12 -8.06 31.56
N TYR A 592 -29.18 -8.87 30.51
CA TYR A 592 -28.29 -9.99 30.25
C TYR A 592 -27.51 -9.78 28.94
N LYS A 593 -26.51 -10.64 28.72
CA LYS A 593 -25.78 -10.68 27.45
C LYS A 593 -26.66 -11.33 26.39
N GLU A 594 -26.90 -10.62 25.30
CA GLU A 594 -27.69 -11.08 24.16
C GLU A 594 -26.82 -11.21 22.91
N ASP A 595 -27.21 -12.10 22.00
CA ASP A 595 -26.62 -12.20 20.66
C ASP A 595 -27.54 -11.45 19.69
N LEU A 596 -27.14 -10.24 19.28
CA LEU A 596 -27.99 -9.41 18.41
C LEU A 596 -28.36 -10.14 17.11
N LYS A 597 -27.47 -10.96 16.56
CA LYS A 597 -27.74 -11.69 15.31
C LYS A 597 -28.83 -12.74 15.49
N GLN A 598 -28.91 -13.38 16.66
CA GLN A 598 -30.04 -14.25 17.01
C GLN A 598 -31.34 -13.46 17.17
N LEU A 599 -31.25 -12.21 17.67
CA LEU A 599 -32.42 -11.34 17.79
C LEU A 599 -32.96 -10.90 16.42
N THR A 600 -32.10 -10.72 15.41
CA THR A 600 -32.52 -10.30 14.07
C THR A 600 -33.06 -11.43 13.21
N THR A 601 -32.68 -12.69 13.47
CA THR A 601 -33.03 -13.84 12.62
C THR A 601 -34.26 -14.63 13.08
N ASN A 602 -34.69 -14.51 14.34
CA ASN A 602 -35.76 -15.33 14.94
C ASN A 602 -37.00 -14.51 15.36
N ILE A 603 -37.49 -13.61 14.51
CA ILE A 603 -38.66 -12.78 14.81
C ILE A 603 -39.95 -13.61 14.64
N ASN A 604 -40.35 -14.35 15.68
CA ASN A 604 -41.58 -15.15 15.73
C ASN A 604 -42.62 -14.62 16.74
N GLY A 605 -42.54 -13.33 17.11
CA GLY A 605 -43.53 -12.67 17.97
C GLY A 605 -43.52 -13.09 19.46
N GLN A 606 -42.41 -13.60 19.99
CA GLN A 606 -42.23 -13.87 21.43
C GLN A 606 -41.27 -12.87 22.08
N ILE A 607 -41.41 -12.69 23.40
CA ILE A 607 -40.56 -11.83 24.25
C ILE A 607 -39.09 -12.16 24.00
N ILE A 608 -38.29 -11.13 23.71
CA ILE A 608 -36.93 -11.35 23.22
C ILE A 608 -35.90 -11.19 24.34
N PHE A 609 -36.01 -10.15 25.17
CA PHE A 609 -35.09 -9.96 26.30
C PHE A 609 -35.63 -8.98 27.36
N LYS A 610 -35.02 -9.01 28.55
CA LYS A 610 -35.25 -8.03 29.62
C LYS A 610 -34.22 -6.91 29.53
N ALA A 611 -34.64 -5.70 29.86
CA ALA A 611 -33.82 -4.51 29.75
C ALA A 611 -34.16 -3.45 30.80
N SER A 612 -33.31 -2.43 30.83
CA SER A 612 -33.50 -1.21 31.59
C SER A 612 -33.30 0.00 30.67
N ILE A 613 -34.12 1.04 30.80
CA ILE A 613 -34.02 2.28 30.00
C ILE A 613 -33.22 3.31 30.80
N GLN A 614 -32.13 3.79 30.21
CA GLN A 614 -31.26 4.83 30.74
C GLN A 614 -31.57 6.15 30.03
N ILE A 615 -31.66 7.24 30.80
CA ILE A 615 -32.02 8.57 30.29
C ILE A 615 -30.84 9.51 30.51
N ARG A 616 -30.39 10.14 29.43
CA ARG A 616 -29.31 11.13 29.45
C ARG A 616 -29.83 12.49 29.00
N GLU A 617 -29.80 13.46 29.92
CA GLU A 617 -30.13 14.85 29.60
C GLU A 617 -29.04 15.50 28.74
N PRO A 618 -29.40 16.45 27.85
CA PRO A 618 -28.43 17.25 27.11
C PRO A 618 -27.44 17.92 28.08
N ASN A 619 -26.16 17.91 27.73
CA ASN A 619 -25.07 18.53 28.51
C ASN A 619 -24.87 17.98 29.94
N ALA A 620 -25.57 16.91 30.33
CA ALA A 620 -25.34 16.28 31.64
C ALA A 620 -24.08 15.41 31.65
N PRO A 621 -23.35 15.33 32.78
CA PRO A 621 -22.32 14.32 32.99
C PRO A 621 -22.89 12.92 32.74
N VAL A 622 -22.01 11.92 32.52
CA VAL A 622 -22.38 10.50 32.26
C VAL A 622 -23.20 9.83 33.39
N ASP A 623 -23.54 10.58 34.43
CA ASP A 623 -24.29 10.11 35.57
C ASP A 623 -25.76 9.85 35.20
N ILE A 624 -26.17 8.58 35.29
CA ILE A 624 -27.48 8.09 34.86
C ILE A 624 -28.49 8.44 35.96
N LYS A 625 -29.12 9.61 35.85
CA LYS A 625 -30.00 10.15 36.90
C LYS A 625 -31.38 9.48 36.96
N ASN A 626 -31.83 8.82 35.89
CA ASN A 626 -33.15 8.19 35.82
C ASN A 626 -33.07 6.86 35.04
N VAL A 627 -33.50 5.78 35.68
CA VAL A 627 -33.56 4.44 35.07
C VAL A 627 -34.96 3.85 35.21
N ILE A 628 -35.53 3.34 34.13
CA ILE A 628 -36.73 2.51 34.14
C ILE A 628 -36.27 1.05 34.09
N ASN A 629 -36.41 0.33 35.21
CA ASN A 629 -35.97 -1.06 35.33
C ASN A 629 -37.08 -2.07 34.98
N ASP A 630 -36.71 -3.33 34.78
CA ASP A 630 -37.62 -4.46 34.53
C ASP A 630 -38.53 -4.22 33.31
N VAL A 631 -37.93 -3.86 32.18
CA VAL A 631 -38.62 -3.62 30.91
C VAL A 631 -38.58 -4.90 30.07
N ASN A 632 -39.74 -5.43 29.69
CA ASN A 632 -39.84 -6.53 28.75
C ASN A 632 -39.92 -5.97 27.33
N VAL A 633 -39.02 -6.42 26.46
CA VAL A 633 -38.90 -5.93 25.08
C VAL A 633 -39.29 -7.02 24.10
N THR A 634 -40.12 -6.67 23.12
CA THR A 634 -40.48 -7.53 21.99
C THR A 634 -40.17 -6.80 20.68
N ILE A 635 -39.23 -7.30 19.88
CA ILE A 635 -39.00 -6.78 18.52
C ILE A 635 -40.15 -7.27 17.63
N THR A 636 -40.76 -6.33 16.91
CA THR A 636 -41.94 -6.57 16.07
C THR A 636 -41.62 -6.52 14.58
N ASN A 637 -40.61 -5.74 14.18
CA ASN A 637 -40.16 -5.64 12.80
C ASN A 637 -38.69 -5.19 12.75
N VAL A 638 -37.89 -5.74 11.85
CA VAL A 638 -36.54 -5.23 11.58
C VAL A 638 -36.60 -4.35 10.33
N VAL A 639 -36.15 -3.12 10.48
CA VAL A 639 -36.13 -2.12 9.42
C VAL A 639 -34.82 -2.23 8.64
N LYS A 640 -33.68 -2.30 9.35
CA LYS A 640 -32.34 -2.46 8.76
C LYS A 640 -31.49 -3.39 9.62
N ASP A 641 -30.75 -4.26 8.95
CA ASP A 641 -29.65 -5.05 9.52
C ASP A 641 -28.55 -5.11 8.46
N ARG A 642 -27.54 -4.25 8.57
CA ARG A 642 -26.50 -4.04 7.55
C ARG A 642 -25.14 -4.37 8.12
N SER A 643 -24.37 -5.22 7.45
CA SER A 643 -23.02 -5.55 7.90
C SER A 643 -22.04 -4.38 7.66
N LEU A 644 -21.21 -4.08 8.66
CA LEU A 644 -20.15 -3.05 8.60
C LEU A 644 -18.74 -3.66 8.45
N LYS A 645 -18.66 -4.94 8.09
CA LYS A 645 -17.37 -5.62 7.82
C LYS A 645 -16.63 -4.96 6.67
N GLY A 646 -15.29 -4.95 6.74
CA GLY A 646 -14.41 -4.27 5.78
C GLY A 646 -14.78 -4.52 4.32
N ARG A 647 -14.93 -5.79 3.95
CA ARG A 647 -15.27 -6.22 2.57
C ARG A 647 -16.61 -5.72 2.03
N PHE A 648 -17.52 -5.27 2.88
CA PHE A 648 -18.85 -4.79 2.49
C PHE A 648 -18.96 -3.26 2.54
N ARG A 649 -17.89 -2.57 2.96
CA ARG A 649 -17.84 -1.11 2.99
C ARG A 649 -17.51 -0.54 1.61
N ASP A 650 -17.94 0.69 1.41
CA ASP A 650 -17.71 1.43 0.18
C ASP A 650 -16.25 1.89 0.09
N ALA A 651 -15.73 1.90 -1.14
CA ALA A 651 -14.38 2.36 -1.44
C ALA A 651 -14.22 3.88 -1.27
N GLU A 652 -15.30 4.63 -1.37
CA GLU A 652 -15.33 6.09 -1.23
C GLU A 652 -16.52 6.50 -0.37
N TYR A 653 -16.43 7.67 0.28
CA TYR A 653 -17.57 8.27 0.96
C TYR A 653 -18.57 8.88 -0.06
N PRO A 654 -19.84 9.03 0.30
CA PRO A 654 -20.82 9.76 -0.50
C PRO A 654 -20.38 11.21 -0.80
N VAL A 655 -20.57 11.62 -2.05
CA VAL A 655 -20.25 12.97 -2.56
C VAL A 655 -21.56 13.67 -2.95
N GLY A 656 -21.65 14.98 -2.72
CA GLY A 656 -22.84 15.80 -3.01
C GLY A 656 -23.91 15.78 -1.93
N HIS A 657 -23.82 14.85 -0.96
CA HIS A 657 -24.86 14.61 0.04
C HIS A 657 -24.38 13.71 1.18
N MET A 658 -25.17 13.70 2.27
CA MET A 658 -25.03 12.76 3.38
C MET A 658 -26.28 11.86 3.43
N PRO A 659 -26.12 10.52 3.39
CA PRO A 659 -27.24 9.60 3.30
C PRO A 659 -27.78 9.20 4.69
N PHE A 660 -29.10 9.15 4.85
CA PHE A 660 -29.77 8.68 6.07
C PHE A 660 -30.82 7.61 5.76
N TYR A 661 -31.05 6.68 6.68
CA TYR A 661 -32.27 5.88 6.71
C TYR A 661 -33.41 6.72 7.30
N LEU A 662 -34.60 6.65 6.73
CA LEU A 662 -35.82 7.28 7.22
C LEU A 662 -36.89 6.24 7.54
N TYR A 663 -37.33 6.18 8.79
CA TYR A 663 -38.27 5.18 9.30
C TYR A 663 -39.27 5.81 10.27
N GLY A 664 -40.29 5.03 10.66
CA GLY A 664 -41.41 5.52 11.46
C GLY A 664 -42.69 5.67 10.64
N ASP A 665 -43.30 6.85 10.68
CA ASP A 665 -44.41 7.25 9.82
C ASP A 665 -44.52 8.78 9.70
N HIS A 666 -45.59 9.27 9.09
CA HIS A 666 -45.82 10.71 8.90
C HIS A 666 -46.03 11.50 10.19
N THR A 667 -46.33 10.82 11.30
CA THR A 667 -46.54 11.45 12.61
C THR A 667 -45.28 11.42 13.48
N GLU A 668 -44.54 10.31 13.42
CA GLU A 668 -43.30 10.08 14.15
C GLU A 668 -42.24 9.57 13.16
N ALA A 669 -41.53 10.48 12.50
CA ALA A 669 -40.45 10.14 11.57
C ALA A 669 -39.08 10.26 12.27
N HIS A 670 -38.15 9.37 11.92
CA HIS A 670 -36.81 9.31 12.52
C HIS A 670 -35.76 9.06 11.44
N ILE A 671 -34.53 9.52 11.70
CA ILE A 671 -33.39 9.27 10.83
C ILE A 671 -32.20 8.66 11.55
N ASP A 672 -31.39 7.91 10.79
CA ASP A 672 -30.11 7.37 11.22
C ASP A 672 -29.11 7.38 10.05
N HIS A 673 -27.90 7.88 10.25
CA HIS A 673 -26.88 8.07 9.21
C HIS A 673 -26.41 6.75 8.62
N ILE A 674 -26.39 6.59 7.30
CA ILE A 674 -25.99 5.32 6.66
C ILE A 674 -24.47 5.17 6.69
N LEU A 675 -23.97 4.21 7.48
CA LEU A 675 -22.54 3.98 7.65
C LEU A 675 -22.00 3.10 6.51
N VAL A 676 -21.39 3.72 5.50
CA VAL A 676 -20.84 2.98 4.35
C VAL A 676 -19.34 2.75 4.40
N ARG A 677 -18.58 3.54 5.17
CA ARG A 677 -17.11 3.50 5.22
C ARG A 677 -16.61 3.90 6.60
N ARG A 678 -15.39 3.50 6.98
CA ARG A 678 -14.72 3.87 8.23
C ARG A 678 -13.44 4.68 7.98
N PRO A 679 -12.99 5.53 8.93
CA PRO A 679 -13.74 5.96 10.13
C PRO A 679 -15.02 6.72 9.76
N ASN A 680 -15.95 6.91 10.68
CA ASN A 680 -17.19 7.64 10.39
C ASN A 680 -17.78 8.30 11.65
N ILE A 681 -18.93 8.94 11.53
CA ILE A 681 -19.69 9.51 12.63
C ILE A 681 -21.09 8.89 12.67
N SER A 682 -21.56 8.53 13.86
CA SER A 682 -22.95 8.15 14.08
C SER A 682 -23.78 9.41 14.29
N LEU A 683 -24.82 9.61 13.48
CA LEU A 683 -25.75 10.73 13.57
C LEU A 683 -27.17 10.19 13.48
N SER A 684 -27.95 10.39 14.54
CA SER A 684 -29.32 9.91 14.62
C SER A 684 -30.22 11.01 15.18
N ALA A 685 -31.44 11.13 14.65
CA ALA A 685 -32.39 12.12 15.15
C ALA A 685 -33.81 11.55 15.19
N SER A 686 -34.51 11.83 16.28
CA SER A 686 -35.87 11.38 16.53
C SER A 686 -36.85 12.52 16.25
N ASN A 687 -38.07 12.19 15.80
CA ASN A 687 -39.15 13.14 15.55
C ASN A 687 -38.77 14.26 14.58
N VAL A 688 -38.14 13.90 13.45
CA VAL A 688 -37.84 14.85 12.38
C VAL A 688 -39.14 15.34 11.73
N ARG A 689 -39.18 16.62 11.38
CA ARG A 689 -40.33 17.21 10.68
C ARG A 689 -40.07 17.22 9.18
N LEU A 690 -40.99 16.63 8.42
CA LEU A 690 -40.90 16.54 6.97
C LEU A 690 -41.89 17.50 6.30
N GLU A 691 -41.37 18.40 5.47
CA GLU A 691 -42.14 19.30 4.60
C GLU A 691 -41.87 18.91 3.14
N LEU A 692 -42.67 17.99 2.60
CA LEU A 692 -42.43 17.32 1.34
C LEU A 692 -43.47 17.68 0.27
N ASP A 693 -43.09 17.58 -1.00
CA ASP A 693 -43.96 17.76 -2.16
C ASP A 693 -45.07 16.70 -2.25
N LYS A 694 -44.80 15.50 -1.72
CA LYS A 694 -45.69 14.33 -1.74
C LYS A 694 -45.60 13.55 -0.43
N GLN A 695 -46.66 12.82 -0.12
CA GLN A 695 -46.62 11.85 0.98
C GLN A 695 -45.81 10.61 0.58
N ILE A 696 -44.84 10.27 1.44
CA ILE A 696 -44.11 9.01 1.43
C ILE A 696 -45.09 7.83 1.65
N PRO A 697 -45.06 6.77 0.81
CA PRO A 697 -45.85 5.57 1.04
C PRO A 697 -45.49 4.88 2.37
N HIS A 698 -46.49 4.32 3.06
CA HIS A 698 -46.27 3.60 4.32
C HIS A 698 -45.24 2.46 4.19
N GLU A 699 -45.22 1.76 3.05
CA GLU A 699 -44.25 0.69 2.79
C GLU A 699 -42.80 1.20 2.75
N ALA A 700 -42.57 2.42 2.25
CA ALA A 700 -41.24 3.02 2.22
C ALA A 700 -40.73 3.33 3.63
N PHE A 701 -41.61 3.82 4.53
CA PHE A 701 -41.27 3.98 5.95
C PHE A 701 -41.00 2.63 6.64
N ALA A 702 -41.84 1.62 6.37
CA ALA A 702 -41.71 0.29 6.99
C ALA A 702 -40.40 -0.42 6.60
N LYS A 703 -39.93 -0.21 5.37
CA LYS A 703 -38.62 -0.72 4.89
C LYS A 703 -37.45 0.14 5.32
N GLY A 704 -37.67 1.38 5.77
CA GLY A 704 -36.64 2.40 5.95
C GLY A 704 -36.21 2.97 4.60
N ALA A 705 -36.78 4.11 4.22
CA ALA A 705 -36.44 4.83 2.99
C ALA A 705 -35.01 5.39 3.06
N LEU A 706 -34.41 5.71 1.91
CA LEU A 706 -33.13 6.41 1.86
C LEU A 706 -33.39 7.91 1.73
N VAL A 707 -32.66 8.72 2.48
CA VAL A 707 -32.71 10.18 2.44
C VAL A 707 -31.35 10.70 2.03
N SER A 708 -31.32 11.53 1.00
CA SER A 708 -30.15 12.33 0.65
C SER A 708 -30.31 13.72 1.25
N ALA A 709 -29.48 14.08 2.23
CA ALA A 709 -29.37 15.46 2.70
C ALA A 709 -28.50 16.26 1.73
N VAL A 710 -29.15 17.02 0.85
CA VAL A 710 -28.53 17.67 -0.30
C VAL A 710 -27.60 18.79 0.17
N GLY A 711 -26.37 18.82 -0.35
CA GLY A 711 -25.38 19.85 -0.03
C GLY A 711 -24.63 19.62 1.28
N ILE A 712 -24.93 18.55 2.02
CA ILE A 712 -24.12 18.11 3.16
C ILE A 712 -23.04 17.15 2.64
N GLU A 713 -21.84 17.65 2.40
CA GLU A 713 -20.74 16.89 1.78
C GLU A 713 -20.05 15.95 2.78
N GLU A 714 -20.57 14.72 2.96
CA GLU A 714 -19.97 13.74 3.89
C GLU A 714 -18.50 13.51 3.57
N ALA A 715 -18.14 13.23 2.32
CA ALA A 715 -16.75 12.99 1.92
C ALA A 715 -15.79 14.13 2.30
N ALA A 716 -16.25 15.38 2.29
CA ALA A 716 -15.42 16.54 2.63
C ALA A 716 -15.22 16.72 4.14
N MET A 717 -16.06 16.11 4.98
CA MET A 717 -16.00 16.20 6.44
C MET A 717 -15.24 15.03 7.08
N GLN A 718 -14.88 14.01 6.31
CA GLN A 718 -14.17 12.82 6.82
C GLN A 718 -12.65 13.00 6.84
N PRO A 719 -11.94 12.42 7.83
CA PRO A 719 -12.50 11.84 9.06
C PRO A 719 -13.00 12.92 10.02
N PHE A 720 -14.17 12.69 10.64
CA PHE A 720 -14.64 13.58 11.72
C PHE A 720 -13.69 13.55 12.92
N GLN A 721 -13.52 14.69 13.58
CA GLN A 721 -12.68 14.77 14.78
C GLN A 721 -13.22 13.86 15.90
N SER A 722 -12.32 13.05 16.46
CA SER A 722 -12.58 12.19 17.62
C SER A 722 -12.71 13.05 18.88
N ILE A 723 -13.83 12.95 19.59
CA ILE A 723 -14.10 13.73 20.81
C ILE A 723 -14.27 12.76 21.99
N GLU A 724 -13.28 12.73 22.89
CA GLU A 724 -13.25 11.81 24.02
C GLU A 724 -14.23 12.15 25.15
N GLY A 725 -14.88 11.11 25.71
CA GLY A 725 -15.47 11.14 27.04
C GLY A 725 -16.57 12.17 27.28
N ALA A 726 -16.74 12.59 28.54
CA ALA A 726 -17.76 13.56 28.98
C ALA A 726 -17.65 14.96 28.31
N ASN A 727 -16.60 15.18 27.50
CA ASN A 727 -16.45 16.33 26.60
C ASN A 727 -17.13 16.12 25.24
N SER A 728 -17.96 15.08 25.06
CA SER A 728 -18.96 14.99 23.97
C SER A 728 -19.79 16.27 23.81
N ASN A 729 -19.80 17.14 24.82
CA ASN A 729 -20.33 18.51 24.79
C ASN A 729 -19.69 19.46 23.74
N SER A 730 -18.66 19.08 22.99
CA SER A 730 -18.17 19.95 21.91
C SER A 730 -19.08 19.99 20.69
N PHE A 731 -19.91 18.95 20.43
CA PHE A 731 -21.00 19.05 19.46
C PHE A 731 -22.32 19.42 20.13
N TRP A 732 -22.55 18.90 21.35
CA TRP A 732 -23.72 19.25 22.15
C TRP A 732 -23.58 20.67 22.70
N GLY A 733 -24.11 21.62 21.95
CA GLY A 733 -24.06 23.05 22.29
C GLY A 733 -23.13 23.87 21.41
N ASP A 734 -22.44 23.28 20.43
CA ASP A 734 -21.82 24.04 19.36
C ASP A 734 -22.93 24.54 18.41
N PRO A 735 -23.21 25.86 18.39
CA PRO A 735 -24.26 26.41 17.55
C PRO A 735 -23.90 26.34 16.06
N GLU A 736 -22.66 26.05 15.69
CA GLU A 736 -22.21 25.93 14.31
C GLU A 736 -22.24 24.48 13.79
N PHE A 737 -22.31 23.48 14.68
CA PHE A 737 -22.36 22.08 14.26
C PHE A 737 -23.63 21.78 13.46
N PHE A 738 -23.47 21.27 12.24
CA PHE A 738 -24.56 21.16 11.28
C PHE A 738 -25.68 20.20 11.74
N PHE A 739 -25.38 19.16 12.51
CA PHE A 739 -26.37 18.18 12.93
C PHE A 739 -26.90 18.49 14.35
N ARG A 740 -27.73 19.54 14.45
CA ARG A 740 -28.28 20.07 15.72
C ARG A 740 -29.79 20.31 15.69
N ALA A 741 -30.40 20.45 16.86
CA ALA A 741 -31.86 20.54 17.00
C ALA A 741 -32.43 21.74 16.24
N GLY A 742 -33.48 21.51 15.46
CA GLY A 742 -34.12 22.54 14.64
C GLY A 742 -33.37 22.87 13.34
N GLU A 743 -32.20 22.28 13.06
CA GLU A 743 -31.52 22.50 11.78
C GLU A 743 -32.35 21.94 10.63
N LYS A 744 -32.35 22.64 9.49
CA LYS A 744 -33.16 22.33 8.32
C LYS A 744 -32.26 21.95 7.14
N PHE A 745 -32.55 20.81 6.53
CA PHE A 745 -31.87 20.31 5.33
C PHE A 745 -32.83 20.20 4.15
N ASP A 746 -32.36 20.54 2.96
CA ASP A 746 -33.01 20.11 1.72
C ASP A 746 -32.77 18.62 1.55
N ILE A 747 -33.84 17.88 1.25
CA ILE A 747 -33.79 16.42 1.16
C ILE A 747 -34.46 15.87 -0.08
N LYS A 748 -33.94 14.74 -0.54
CA LYS A 748 -34.60 13.85 -1.47
C LYS A 748 -34.79 12.49 -0.83
N VAL A 749 -36.01 11.97 -0.91
CA VAL A 749 -36.39 10.67 -0.34
C VAL A 749 -36.50 9.65 -1.46
N TYR A 750 -35.82 8.53 -1.31
CA TYR A 750 -35.76 7.44 -2.26
C TYR A 750 -36.28 6.16 -1.64
N GLU A 751 -36.87 5.30 -2.46
CA GLU A 751 -37.22 3.94 -2.05
C GLU A 751 -35.94 3.11 -1.89
N ASP A 752 -35.77 2.43 -0.74
CA ASP A 752 -34.71 1.41 -0.62
C ASP A 752 -35.21 0.11 -1.24
N CYS A 753 -34.68 -0.22 -2.41
CA CYS A 753 -34.96 -1.47 -3.12
C CYS A 753 -34.16 -2.66 -2.58
N LYS A 754 -33.26 -2.45 -1.61
CA LYS A 754 -32.41 -3.48 -1.03
C LYS A 754 -33.12 -4.21 0.11
N ASP A 755 -32.88 -5.51 0.20
CA ASP A 755 -33.40 -6.37 1.29
C ASP A 755 -32.96 -5.88 2.68
N VAL A 756 -33.71 -6.22 3.74
CA VAL A 756 -33.43 -5.84 5.14
C VAL A 756 -32.08 -6.36 5.66
N HIS A 757 -31.53 -7.41 5.06
CA HIS A 757 -30.21 -7.97 5.40
C HIS A 757 -29.16 -7.78 4.28
N ALA A 758 -29.40 -6.86 3.34
CA ALA A 758 -28.46 -6.59 2.26
C ALA A 758 -27.08 -6.18 2.79
N THR A 759 -26.03 -6.78 2.23
CA THR A 759 -24.64 -6.39 2.46
C THR A 759 -24.16 -5.48 1.34
N GLY A 760 -23.29 -4.52 1.66
CA GLY A 760 -22.68 -3.64 0.66
C GLY A 760 -21.61 -4.34 -0.20
N PRO A 761 -20.86 -3.58 -1.02
CA PRO A 761 -20.90 -2.11 -1.11
C PRO A 761 -22.15 -1.56 -1.81
N GLY A 762 -22.35 -0.25 -1.73
CA GLY A 762 -23.39 0.50 -2.42
C GLY A 762 -24.70 0.62 -1.65
N LEU A 763 -24.69 0.42 -0.33
CA LEU A 763 -25.90 0.51 0.50
C LEU A 763 -26.55 1.91 0.41
N ALA A 764 -25.75 2.97 0.32
CA ALA A 764 -26.22 4.35 0.17
C ALA A 764 -26.40 4.82 -1.28
N LYS A 765 -26.16 3.98 -2.31
CA LYS A 765 -26.32 4.42 -3.71
C LYS A 765 -27.79 4.67 -4.05
N MET A 766 -28.06 5.84 -4.65
CA MET A 766 -29.40 6.32 -5.00
C MET A 766 -29.58 6.60 -6.51
N ASP A 767 -28.55 6.41 -7.34
CA ASP A 767 -28.56 6.79 -8.77
C ASP A 767 -29.71 6.16 -9.57
N ASP A 768 -30.04 4.90 -9.28
CA ASP A 768 -31.11 4.15 -9.92
C ASP A 768 -32.38 4.04 -9.05
N ALA A 769 -32.38 4.68 -7.87
CA ALA A 769 -33.48 4.59 -6.93
C ALA A 769 -34.61 5.56 -7.31
N ARG A 770 -35.86 5.10 -7.17
CA ARG A 770 -37.02 5.95 -7.43
C ARG A 770 -37.15 7.02 -6.35
N ILE A 771 -37.19 8.28 -6.77
CA ILE A 771 -37.54 9.40 -5.90
C ILE A 771 -39.02 9.27 -5.51
N VAL A 772 -39.25 9.22 -4.20
CA VAL A 772 -40.57 9.10 -3.57
C VAL A 772 -41.15 10.47 -3.27
N ALA A 773 -40.32 11.37 -2.75
CA ALA A 773 -40.67 12.73 -2.40
C ALA A 773 -39.40 13.61 -2.33
N GLU A 774 -39.56 14.91 -2.48
CA GLU A 774 -38.52 15.91 -2.28
C GLU A 774 -39.06 17.04 -1.39
N GLY A 775 -38.18 17.73 -0.68
CA GLY A 775 -38.58 18.85 0.17
C GLY A 775 -37.54 19.13 1.23
N THR A 776 -38.00 19.40 2.45
CA THR A 776 -37.10 19.72 3.56
C THR A 776 -37.38 18.88 4.79
N MET A 777 -36.32 18.65 5.56
CA MET A 777 -36.35 17.95 6.84
C MET A 777 -35.78 18.87 7.92
N THR A 778 -36.51 19.03 9.02
CA THR A 778 -36.04 19.73 10.20
C THR A 778 -35.77 18.72 11.32
N LEU A 779 -34.57 18.77 11.92
CA LEU A 779 -34.19 17.87 13.00
C LEU A 779 -35.01 18.14 14.27
N GLY A 780 -35.44 17.07 14.95
CA GLY A 780 -36.12 17.15 16.23
C GLY A 780 -35.18 17.54 17.39
N GLU A 781 -35.72 17.54 18.61
CA GLU A 781 -34.95 17.90 19.82
C GLU A 781 -34.05 16.77 20.33
N GLU A 782 -34.44 15.51 20.13
CA GLU A 782 -33.64 14.34 20.51
C GLU A 782 -32.69 13.97 19.36
N ILE A 783 -31.42 14.28 19.56
CA ILE A 783 -30.33 14.02 18.62
C ILE A 783 -29.32 13.08 19.28
N PHE A 784 -28.60 12.33 18.49
CA PHE A 784 -27.46 11.53 18.94
C PHE A 784 -26.29 11.72 17.98
N VAL A 785 -25.10 11.93 18.54
CA VAL A 785 -23.85 12.16 17.80
C VAL A 785 -22.73 11.41 18.49
N ASP A 786 -22.01 10.58 17.73
CA ASP A 786 -20.81 9.87 18.20
C ASP A 786 -19.76 9.69 17.10
N SER A 787 -18.64 10.39 17.26
CA SER A 787 -17.44 10.21 16.44
C SER A 787 -16.33 9.42 17.16
N TYR A 788 -16.52 9.05 18.43
CA TYR A 788 -15.50 8.39 19.25
C TYR A 788 -15.72 6.89 19.32
N TRP A 789 -16.81 6.41 19.93
CA TRP A 789 -16.99 4.99 20.21
C TRP A 789 -17.17 4.15 18.95
N LEU A 790 -17.77 4.72 17.91
CA LEU A 790 -17.86 4.12 16.58
C LEU A 790 -16.48 3.76 16.00
N ASN A 791 -15.51 4.66 16.16
CA ASN A 791 -14.15 4.54 15.60
C ASN A 791 -13.12 3.99 16.57
N ARG A 792 -13.44 3.92 17.87
CA ARG A 792 -12.48 3.53 18.89
C ARG A 792 -12.08 2.07 18.73
N ASP A 793 -10.78 1.84 18.68
CA ASP A 793 -10.22 0.51 18.85
C ASP A 793 -9.94 0.25 20.34
N PRO A 794 -10.66 -0.66 21.00
CA PRO A 794 -10.45 -0.92 22.44
C PRO A 794 -9.12 -1.62 22.73
N TYR A 795 -8.44 -2.14 21.70
CA TYR A 795 -7.14 -2.80 21.82
C TYR A 795 -6.02 -1.97 21.21
N GLU A 796 -6.30 -0.75 20.73
CA GLU A 796 -5.27 0.15 20.23
C GLU A 796 -4.11 0.21 21.20
N ARG A 797 -2.90 0.20 20.66
CA ARG A 797 -1.74 0.49 21.45
C ARG A 797 -1.83 1.96 21.87
N LEU A 798 -2.27 2.20 23.10
CA LEU A 798 -2.32 3.54 23.70
C LEU A 798 -0.89 3.98 24.03
N ASP A 799 -0.10 4.26 23.01
CA ASP A 799 1.17 4.94 23.22
C ASP A 799 0.88 6.35 23.74
N GLY A 800 1.49 6.71 24.86
CA GLY A 800 1.70 8.11 25.19
C GLY A 800 0.72 8.81 26.12
N ASP A 801 -0.51 8.36 26.40
CA ASP A 801 -1.41 9.27 27.13
C ASP A 801 -0.97 9.59 28.59
N GLU A 802 -0.17 8.72 29.23
CA GLU A 802 0.47 9.05 30.53
C GLU A 802 1.86 9.69 30.41
N LYS A 803 2.72 9.22 29.50
CA LYS A 803 4.09 9.74 29.34
C LYS A 803 4.13 11.08 28.59
N PHE A 804 3.27 11.31 27.59
CA PHE A 804 3.10 12.60 26.94
C PHE A 804 2.54 13.64 27.92
N LYS A 805 1.58 13.25 28.78
CA LYS A 805 1.15 14.10 29.92
C LYS A 805 2.30 14.38 30.89
N GLN A 806 3.23 13.45 31.10
CA GLN A 806 4.44 13.70 31.90
C GLN A 806 5.41 14.64 31.20
N TRP A 807 5.70 14.46 29.90
CA TRP A 807 6.57 15.35 29.13
C TRP A 807 5.99 16.76 29.04
N ASN A 808 4.69 16.92 28.78
CA ASN A 808 4.03 18.23 28.83
C ASN A 808 4.14 18.87 30.22
N LYS A 809 3.97 18.11 31.31
CA LYS A 809 4.24 18.63 32.66
C LYS A 809 5.70 19.08 32.85
N VAL A 810 6.65 18.35 32.28
CA VAL A 810 8.08 18.73 32.32
C VAL A 810 8.31 20.01 31.51
N PHE A 811 7.77 20.10 30.29
CA PHE A 811 7.91 21.27 29.43
C PHE A 811 7.19 22.51 29.98
N GLU A 812 5.97 22.34 30.52
CA GLU A 812 5.26 23.39 31.25
C GLU A 812 6.04 23.86 32.48
N GLY A 813 6.68 22.93 33.21
CA GLY A 813 7.57 23.25 34.32
C GLY A 813 8.78 24.07 33.88
N ILE A 814 9.44 23.68 32.78
CA ILE A 814 10.56 24.44 32.18
C ILE A 814 10.08 25.82 31.71
N GLU A 815 8.92 25.92 31.06
CA GLU A 815 8.36 27.19 30.61
C GLU A 815 8.05 28.13 31.78
N GLN A 816 7.58 27.58 32.92
CA GLN A 816 7.38 28.35 34.15
C GLN A 816 8.70 28.79 34.81
N GLU A 817 9.77 27.99 34.74
CA GLU A 817 11.10 28.40 35.24
C GLU A 817 11.77 29.46 34.36
N LEU A 818 11.46 29.49 33.06
CA LEU A 818 12.00 30.45 32.09
C LEU A 818 11.24 31.80 32.07
N LYS A 819 10.01 31.85 32.59
CA LYS A 819 9.19 33.08 32.74
C LYS A 819 9.43 33.73 34.10
#